data_AF-A0A3N4PBA7-F1
#
_entry.id   AF-A0A3N4PBA7-F1
#
_cell.length_a   1.000
_cell.length_b   1.000
_cell.length_c   1.000
_cell.angle_alpha   90.00
_cell.angle_beta   90.00
_cell.angle_gamma   90.00
#
_symmetry.space_group_name_H-M   'P 1'
#
loop_
_entity.id
_entity.type
_entity.pdbx_description
1 polymer ?
#
loop_
_entity_poly.entity_id
_entity_poly.type
_entity_poly.pdbx_seq_one_letter_code
_entity_poly.pdbx_strand_id
1 'polypeptide(L)'
;MRKLLIILLSCISVAVSAQPFQHPGINQSAADLAHMKKLVLSGEEPYAGAYQRLKQSIDLQAPARPVTYVLRGPSGRPNIGAGELMGGAATAYNCALVWYISGDRAYAGKAIETLNAWSATLWDFDYNDAKLFAGLSGHVFCNAAEIMRHSNAGWKQADMDRFAGMLMNVYYPIIRYYYPSANGNWDGAIIHTIIAMGIYLDNREMFNNAIGHYLHGPLNGSLFKYIYPSGQCQESQRDQGHVQLGIGEFAGAAQIAYTQGVDLFSIAGNRLALGYEYTAGFLMGRTPHCYGTLSERVKELRDNFEAVYRHYAAHGMVLPYTKQAADSVRPKASRSVLTAVRAPQGKVTPQSPPTASTIGYIAGATDAPAIPAGALTVQPGENIQQALDGANGRWVVLKKGLHILPATLKIPSNITLAGEGVGTVLFLDTASGMREAMLNATPDLHDVTIRDLVIEVAQSAVPGRDPNGNRSHSRKAGNRAGIVFRTEKEGGMKNLQFNRVTIRNGTFNGLLISGATGIVINRCDFNENGSYIVPGPKLQHNVRLTHCSDIRMDDSRMAGSPHGSGIALDACTDVAVSKCEITRNAYYGVQVNACQKVSVTGCLIEGNDRSGVMLEFLHSGSESVTVKNNLIHYNGGFGVEAYAAKQLTVGGNTYAGNGKTAAQEKLSSDKYVVME
;
A
#
# COMPACT_ATOMS: atom_id res chain seq x y z
N MET A 1 -30.25 -36.31 -13.84
CA MET A 1 -30.45 -35.39 -12.70
C MET A 1 -29.09 -34.94 -12.17
N ARG A 2 -28.55 -33.82 -12.66
CA ARG A 2 -27.36 -33.15 -12.10
C ARG A 2 -27.84 -31.84 -11.48
N LYS A 3 -27.68 -31.71 -10.17
CA LYS A 3 -28.09 -30.53 -9.40
C LYS A 3 -27.15 -29.36 -9.75
N LEU A 4 -27.73 -28.31 -10.30
CA LEU A 4 -27.06 -27.04 -10.58
C LEU A 4 -26.89 -26.30 -9.24
N LEU A 5 -25.65 -26.18 -8.77
CA LEU A 5 -25.32 -25.38 -7.59
C LEU A 5 -25.13 -23.93 -8.06
N ILE A 6 -26.14 -23.08 -7.85
CA ILE A 6 -26.05 -21.65 -8.11
C ILE A 6 -25.30 -21.03 -6.93
N ILE A 7 -24.05 -20.62 -7.17
CA ILE A 7 -23.28 -19.80 -6.23
C ILE A 7 -23.76 -18.36 -6.43
N LEU A 8 -24.47 -17.81 -5.43
CA LEU A 8 -24.78 -16.38 -5.39
C LEU A 8 -23.47 -15.61 -5.19
N LEU A 9 -23.00 -14.90 -6.22
CA LEU A 9 -22.04 -13.82 -6.06
C LEU A 9 -22.76 -12.65 -5.38
N SER A 10 -22.36 -12.33 -4.15
CA SER A 10 -22.72 -11.09 -3.47
C SER A 10 -22.06 -9.91 -4.19
N CYS A 11 -22.79 -9.26 -5.10
CA CYS A 11 -22.42 -7.97 -5.65
C CYS A 11 -22.58 -6.88 -4.59
N ILE A 12 -21.47 -6.32 -4.09
CA ILE A 12 -21.53 -5.09 -3.29
C ILE A 12 -21.63 -3.91 -4.25
N SER A 13 -22.84 -3.60 -4.70
CA SER A 13 -23.17 -2.30 -5.29
C SER A 13 -23.54 -1.35 -4.16
N VAL A 14 -22.59 -0.54 -3.69
CA VAL A 14 -22.83 0.50 -2.68
C VAL A 14 -23.51 1.71 -3.34
N ALA A 15 -24.79 1.58 -3.66
CA ALA A 15 -25.67 2.73 -3.70
C ALA A 15 -26.18 2.96 -2.26
N VAL A 16 -25.36 3.58 -1.40
CA VAL A 16 -25.80 3.99 -0.05
C VAL A 16 -26.72 5.19 -0.20
N SER A 17 -28.00 4.89 -0.41
CA SER A 17 -29.07 5.81 -0.07
C SER A 17 -29.21 5.86 1.46
N ALA A 18 -28.81 6.99 2.05
CA ALA A 18 -29.41 7.64 3.22
C ALA A 18 -29.75 6.81 4.48
N GLN A 19 -28.94 5.84 4.91
CA GLN A 19 -29.02 5.41 6.32
C GLN A 19 -28.43 6.52 7.20
N PRO A 20 -29.15 6.99 8.24
CA PRO A 20 -28.56 7.83 9.28
C PRO A 20 -27.36 7.14 9.91
N PHE A 21 -26.39 7.91 10.40
CA PHE A 21 -25.29 7.32 11.16
C PHE A 21 -25.81 6.71 12.47
N GLN A 22 -25.20 5.61 12.89
CA GLN A 22 -25.42 5.06 14.21
C GLN A 22 -24.66 5.89 15.24
N HIS A 23 -25.35 6.32 16.30
CA HIS A 23 -24.79 7.11 17.39
C HIS A 23 -25.09 6.51 18.79
N PRO A 24 -24.12 6.49 19.72
CA PRO A 24 -22.70 6.64 19.44
C PRO A 24 -22.23 5.55 18.46
N GLY A 25 -21.32 5.89 17.55
CA GLY A 25 -20.84 4.94 16.53
C GLY A 25 -19.41 5.11 16.06
N ILE A 26 -18.60 5.91 16.78
CA ILE A 26 -17.16 6.02 16.56
C ILE A 26 -16.45 4.94 17.41
N ASN A 27 -15.74 4.03 16.77
CA ASN A 27 -15.15 2.79 17.30
C ASN A 27 -16.12 1.77 17.89
N GLN A 28 -17.12 2.18 18.67
CA GLN A 28 -18.06 1.31 19.39
C GLN A 28 -19.49 1.84 19.26
N SER A 29 -20.44 0.93 19.03
CA SER A 29 -21.88 1.25 19.07
C SER A 29 -22.40 1.42 20.51
N ALA A 30 -23.63 1.90 20.66
CA ALA A 30 -24.32 1.90 21.96
C ALA A 30 -24.34 0.52 22.63
N ALA A 31 -24.57 -0.54 21.85
CA ALA A 31 -24.61 -1.92 22.34
C ALA A 31 -23.22 -2.41 22.77
N ASP A 32 -22.16 -2.06 22.02
CA ASP A 32 -20.79 -2.39 22.36
C ASP A 32 -20.35 -1.73 23.67
N LEU A 33 -20.65 -0.44 23.83
CA LEU A 33 -20.34 0.30 25.06
C LEU A 33 -21.10 -0.28 26.26
N ALA A 34 -22.39 -0.60 26.11
CA ALA A 34 -23.17 -1.23 27.17
C ALA A 34 -22.63 -2.62 27.54
N HIS A 35 -22.18 -3.40 26.56
CA HIS A 35 -21.55 -4.70 26.79
C HIS A 35 -20.20 -4.57 27.50
N MET A 36 -19.35 -3.63 27.08
CA MET A 36 -18.09 -3.30 27.76
C MET A 36 -18.34 -2.92 29.22
N LYS A 37 -19.31 -2.05 29.48
CA LYS A 37 -19.72 -1.67 30.85
C LYS A 37 -20.13 -2.89 31.67
N LYS A 38 -20.96 -3.77 31.11
CA LYS A 38 -21.38 -5.01 31.78
C LYS A 38 -20.18 -5.86 32.19
N LEU A 39 -19.27 -6.14 31.25
CA LEU A 39 -18.06 -6.95 31.49
C LEU A 39 -17.19 -6.37 32.62
N VAL A 40 -16.99 -5.05 32.60
CA VAL A 40 -16.20 -4.37 33.63
C VAL A 40 -16.88 -4.44 35.00
N LEU A 41 -18.18 -4.14 35.08
CA LEU A 41 -18.91 -4.11 36.34
C LEU A 41 -19.14 -5.51 36.93
N SER A 42 -19.10 -6.57 36.11
CA SER A 42 -19.13 -7.96 36.58
C SER A 42 -17.76 -8.51 36.97
N GLY A 43 -16.68 -7.71 36.88
CA GLY A 43 -15.34 -8.13 37.26
C GLY A 43 -14.67 -9.07 36.26
N GLU A 44 -15.13 -9.11 34.99
CA GLU A 44 -14.57 -10.00 33.98
C GLU A 44 -13.19 -9.53 33.52
N GLU A 45 -12.20 -10.41 33.64
CA GLU A 45 -10.86 -10.17 33.10
C GLU A 45 -10.82 -10.49 31.60
N PRO A 46 -10.06 -9.73 30.78
CA PRO A 46 -9.09 -8.69 31.15
C PRO A 46 -9.68 -7.28 31.37
N TYR A 47 -11.00 -7.12 31.24
CA TYR A 47 -11.64 -5.80 31.11
C TYR A 47 -11.67 -5.03 32.42
N ALA A 48 -11.95 -5.73 33.53
CA ALA A 48 -11.93 -5.14 34.87
C ALA A 48 -10.54 -4.58 35.20
N GLY A 49 -9.47 -5.37 35.03
CA GLY A 49 -8.09 -4.90 35.22
C GLY A 49 -7.72 -3.73 34.30
N ALA A 50 -8.12 -3.78 33.02
CA ALA A 50 -7.88 -2.69 32.07
C ALA A 50 -8.58 -1.38 32.47
N TYR A 51 -9.81 -1.46 32.98
CA TYR A 51 -10.54 -0.32 33.52
C TYR A 51 -9.88 0.27 34.76
N GLN A 52 -9.39 -0.56 35.69
CA GLN A 52 -8.68 -0.06 36.88
C GLN A 52 -7.40 0.69 36.49
N ARG A 53 -6.59 0.12 35.57
CA ARG A 53 -5.40 0.79 35.03
C ARG A 53 -5.76 2.11 34.34
N LEU A 54 -6.84 2.14 33.56
CA LEU A 54 -7.30 3.37 32.90
C LEU A 54 -7.68 4.43 33.93
N LYS A 55 -8.46 4.06 34.95
CA LYS A 55 -8.91 4.97 36.00
C LYS A 55 -7.74 5.53 36.79
N GLN A 56 -6.74 4.71 37.11
CA GLN A 56 -5.50 5.11 37.80
C GLN A 56 -4.62 6.06 36.97
N SER A 57 -4.70 6.00 35.65
CA SER A 57 -3.92 6.89 34.76
C SER A 57 -4.47 8.31 34.66
N ILE A 58 -5.67 8.58 35.20
CA ILE A 58 -6.35 9.86 35.08
C ILE A 58 -6.12 10.70 36.34
N ASP A 59 -5.59 11.89 36.16
CA ASP A 59 -5.61 12.95 37.16
C ASP A 59 -6.79 13.91 36.91
N LEU A 60 -7.81 13.86 37.78
CA LEU A 60 -8.99 14.72 37.68
C LEU A 60 -8.71 16.18 38.09
N GLN A 61 -7.59 16.46 38.75
CA GLN A 61 -7.22 17.82 39.17
C GLN A 61 -6.29 18.50 38.16
N ALA A 62 -5.63 17.74 37.29
CA ALA A 62 -4.81 18.29 36.22
C ALA A 62 -5.65 19.22 35.31
N PRO A 63 -5.24 20.49 35.12
CA PRO A 63 -5.95 21.39 34.21
C PRO A 63 -5.69 20.99 32.76
N ALA A 64 -6.68 21.25 31.89
CA ALA A 64 -6.46 21.19 30.45
C ALA A 64 -5.36 22.18 30.03
N ARG A 65 -4.51 21.78 29.08
CA ARG A 65 -3.40 22.60 28.56
C ARG A 65 -3.53 22.82 27.05
N PRO A 66 -4.60 23.46 26.58
CA PRO A 66 -4.72 23.74 25.15
C PRO A 66 -3.68 24.76 24.71
N VAL A 67 -3.26 24.66 23.45
CA VAL A 67 -2.41 25.64 22.79
C VAL A 67 -3.09 26.16 21.54
N THR A 68 -2.76 27.39 21.13
CA THR A 68 -3.30 27.98 19.90
C THR A 68 -2.67 27.37 18.65
N TYR A 69 -1.40 27.00 18.71
CA TYR A 69 -0.66 26.45 17.58
C TYR A 69 0.03 25.15 17.96
N VAL A 70 -0.13 24.13 17.12
CA VAL A 70 0.63 22.89 17.21
C VAL A 70 1.69 22.90 16.11
N LEU A 71 2.95 23.07 16.50
CA LEU A 71 4.07 23.31 15.59
C LEU A 71 5.08 22.18 15.73
N ARG A 72 5.21 21.35 14.69
CA ARG A 72 6.20 20.27 14.72
C ARG A 72 6.98 20.15 13.42
N GLY A 73 8.23 20.60 13.50
CA GLY A 73 9.17 20.63 12.37
C GLY A 73 9.88 19.30 12.11
N PRO A 74 10.73 19.28 11.07
CA PRO A 74 11.45 18.08 10.64
C PRO A 74 12.21 17.43 11.80
N SER A 75 12.13 16.10 11.91
CA SER A 75 12.70 15.34 13.03
C SER A 75 12.20 15.78 14.42
N GLY A 76 11.01 16.38 14.48
CA GLY A 76 10.40 16.89 15.72
C GLY A 76 11.04 18.18 16.24
N ARG A 77 11.54 19.06 15.37
CA ARG A 77 12.20 20.32 15.76
C ARG A 77 11.70 21.50 14.91
N PRO A 78 11.05 22.54 15.50
CA PRO A 78 10.62 22.62 16.89
C PRO A 78 9.54 21.56 17.22
N ASN A 79 9.22 21.39 18.50
CA ASN A 79 8.10 20.59 18.97
C ASN A 79 7.33 21.39 20.04
N ILE A 80 6.27 22.07 19.62
CA ILE A 80 5.45 22.94 20.46
C ILE A 80 4.01 22.45 20.38
N GLY A 81 3.40 22.14 21.52
CA GLY A 81 1.97 21.80 21.59
C GLY A 81 1.59 20.37 21.21
N ALA A 82 2.46 19.61 20.55
CA ALA A 82 2.11 18.27 20.07
C ALA A 82 1.89 17.28 21.23
N GLY A 83 2.67 17.39 22.30
CA GLY A 83 2.51 16.57 23.50
C GLY A 83 1.22 16.92 24.24
N GLU A 84 0.95 18.22 24.39
CA GLU A 84 -0.27 18.75 24.98
C GLU A 84 -1.51 18.30 24.21
N LEU A 85 -1.49 18.38 22.88
CA LEU A 85 -2.60 17.94 22.02
C LEU A 85 -2.91 16.45 22.20
N MET A 86 -1.89 15.60 22.06
CA MET A 86 -2.07 14.15 22.18
C MET A 86 -2.49 13.76 23.60
N GLY A 87 -1.92 14.41 24.61
CA GLY A 87 -2.29 14.24 26.01
C GLY A 87 -3.73 14.69 26.28
N GLY A 88 -4.15 15.84 25.76
CA GLY A 88 -5.51 16.35 25.87
C GLY A 88 -6.54 15.44 25.22
N ALA A 89 -6.28 14.97 24.00
CA ALA A 89 -7.14 14.01 23.31
C ALA A 89 -7.25 12.70 24.09
N ALA A 90 -6.12 12.18 24.59
CA ALA A 90 -6.10 10.97 25.41
C ALA A 90 -6.88 11.15 26.73
N THR A 91 -6.67 12.26 27.45
CA THR A 91 -7.40 12.57 28.68
C THR A 91 -8.91 12.64 28.46
N ALA A 92 -9.35 13.35 27.41
CA ALA A 92 -10.76 13.47 27.07
C ALA A 92 -11.39 12.08 26.82
N TYR A 93 -10.73 11.24 26.01
CA TYR A 93 -11.27 9.92 25.68
C TYR A 93 -11.22 8.95 26.86
N ASN A 94 -10.14 8.94 27.64
CA ASN A 94 -10.01 8.10 28.83
C ASN A 94 -11.09 8.47 29.86
N CYS A 95 -11.30 9.77 30.11
CA CYS A 95 -12.36 10.24 31.00
C CYS A 95 -13.76 9.89 30.47
N ALA A 96 -13.98 10.00 29.15
CA ALA A 96 -15.25 9.65 28.53
C ALA A 96 -15.61 8.16 28.74
N LEU A 97 -14.65 7.25 28.60
CA LEU A 97 -14.84 5.83 28.86
C LEU A 97 -15.11 5.55 30.35
N VAL A 98 -14.34 6.16 31.25
CA VAL A 98 -14.55 5.98 32.70
C VAL A 98 -15.91 6.53 33.13
N TRP A 99 -16.33 7.68 32.60
CA TRP A 99 -17.70 8.20 32.80
C TRP A 99 -18.75 7.19 32.36
N TYR A 100 -18.67 6.69 31.13
CA TYR A 100 -19.69 5.78 30.60
C TYR A 100 -19.83 4.52 31.47
N ILE A 101 -18.70 3.95 31.87
CA ILE A 101 -18.65 2.73 32.69
C ILE A 101 -19.17 3.00 34.11
N SER A 102 -18.64 4.03 34.79
CA SER A 102 -18.90 4.27 36.21
C SER A 102 -20.17 5.05 36.52
N GLY A 103 -20.59 5.95 35.64
CA GLY A 103 -21.59 6.98 35.94
C GLY A 103 -21.09 8.11 36.87
N ASP A 104 -19.79 8.20 37.14
CA ASP A 104 -19.21 9.25 37.99
C ASP A 104 -19.03 10.56 37.21
N ARG A 105 -19.85 11.57 37.55
CA ARG A 105 -19.89 12.87 36.86
C ARG A 105 -18.59 13.64 36.90
N ALA A 106 -17.66 13.34 37.82
CA ALA A 106 -16.35 14.00 37.83
C ALA A 106 -15.56 13.72 36.53
N TYR A 107 -15.65 12.49 36.01
CA TYR A 107 -15.00 12.13 34.75
C TYR A 107 -15.70 12.74 33.53
N ALA A 108 -17.02 12.83 33.52
CA ALA A 108 -17.75 13.58 32.49
C ALA A 108 -17.34 15.06 32.49
N GLY A 109 -17.26 15.66 33.67
CA GLY A 109 -16.81 17.04 33.86
C GLY A 109 -15.42 17.28 33.28
N LYS A 110 -14.44 16.42 33.60
CA LYS A 110 -13.07 16.54 33.08
C LYS A 110 -12.99 16.33 31.56
N ALA A 111 -13.76 15.39 31.00
CA ALA A 111 -13.82 15.18 29.55
C ALA A 111 -14.38 16.42 28.83
N ILE A 112 -15.50 16.95 29.31
CA ILE A 112 -16.14 18.15 28.77
C ILE A 112 -15.23 19.38 28.92
N GLU A 113 -14.61 19.57 30.09
CA GLU A 113 -13.62 20.64 30.32
C GLU A 113 -12.52 20.59 29.26
N THR A 114 -11.95 19.41 29.01
CA THR A 114 -10.87 19.24 28.03
C THR A 114 -11.33 19.51 26.60
N LEU A 115 -12.48 18.96 26.18
CA LEU A 115 -13.07 19.20 24.85
C LEU A 115 -13.38 20.69 24.64
N ASN A 116 -13.92 21.34 25.66
CA ASN A 116 -14.27 22.76 25.63
C ASN A 116 -13.03 23.66 25.57
N ALA A 117 -11.98 23.32 26.33
CA ALA A 117 -10.73 24.06 26.36
C ALA A 117 -10.02 24.01 25.00
N TRP A 118 -9.89 22.82 24.40
CA TRP A 118 -9.27 22.69 23.07
C TRP A 118 -10.08 23.36 21.97
N SER A 119 -11.41 23.15 21.94
CA SER A 119 -12.28 23.77 20.93
C SER A 119 -12.36 25.28 20.99
N ALA A 120 -12.05 25.89 22.14
CA ALA A 120 -12.00 27.34 22.30
C ALA A 120 -10.64 27.95 21.94
N THR A 121 -9.56 27.16 21.90
CA THR A 121 -8.19 27.69 21.87
C THR A 121 -7.39 27.28 20.65
N LEU A 122 -7.55 26.07 20.11
CA LEU A 122 -6.75 25.61 18.98
C LEU A 122 -7.09 26.39 17.70
N TRP A 123 -6.09 27.01 17.07
CA TRP A 123 -6.24 27.83 15.87
C TRP A 123 -5.64 27.18 14.63
N ASP A 124 -4.46 26.55 14.74
CA ASP A 124 -3.80 25.96 13.57
C ASP A 124 -2.77 24.86 13.88
N PHE A 125 -2.43 24.10 12.84
CA PHE A 125 -1.32 23.16 12.77
C PHE A 125 -0.31 23.62 11.72
N ASP A 126 0.98 23.63 12.03
CA ASP A 126 2.01 24.04 11.06
C ASP A 126 3.27 23.16 11.14
N TYR A 127 4.17 23.40 10.20
CA TYR A 127 5.38 22.63 9.89
C TYR A 127 5.11 21.23 9.33
N ASN A 128 6.19 20.46 9.22
CA ASN A 128 6.23 19.17 8.54
C ASN A 128 5.12 18.23 9.01
N ASP A 129 4.95 18.05 10.33
CA ASP A 129 4.06 17.02 10.88
C ASP A 129 2.61 17.51 11.09
N ALA A 130 2.23 18.70 10.59
CA ALA A 130 0.91 19.30 10.79
C ALA A 130 -0.25 18.33 10.48
N LYS A 131 -0.26 17.77 9.27
CA LYS A 131 -1.27 16.80 8.83
C LYS A 131 -1.27 15.52 9.66
N LEU A 132 -0.08 15.05 10.06
CA LEU A 132 0.05 13.84 10.86
C LEU A 132 -0.57 14.03 12.24
N PHE A 133 -0.31 15.14 12.93
CA PHE A 133 -0.87 15.39 14.26
C PHE A 133 -2.37 15.70 14.24
N ALA A 134 -2.87 16.38 13.20
CA ALA A 134 -4.30 16.48 12.97
C ALA A 134 -4.92 15.08 12.78
N GLY A 135 -4.29 14.23 11.97
CA GLY A 135 -4.72 12.84 11.74
C GLY A 135 -4.66 11.94 12.98
N LEU A 136 -3.67 12.09 13.85
CA LEU A 136 -3.49 11.24 15.05
C LEU A 136 -4.33 11.67 16.26
N SER A 137 -4.81 12.92 16.29
CA SER A 137 -5.58 13.46 17.43
C SER A 137 -7.08 13.58 17.15
N GLY A 138 -7.46 13.81 15.89
CA GLY A 138 -8.85 14.13 15.52
C GLY A 138 -9.83 13.00 15.84
N HIS A 139 -9.53 11.76 15.44
CA HIS A 139 -10.40 10.60 15.73
C HIS A 139 -10.53 10.34 17.24
N VAL A 140 -9.49 10.61 18.02
CA VAL A 140 -9.47 10.45 19.48
C VAL A 140 -10.41 11.47 20.13
N PHE A 141 -10.30 12.75 19.75
CA PHE A 141 -11.22 13.79 20.19
C PHE A 141 -12.66 13.53 19.76
N CYS A 142 -12.88 13.15 18.50
CA CYS A 142 -14.21 12.85 17.97
C CYS A 142 -14.88 11.75 18.78
N ASN A 143 -14.17 10.68 19.14
CA ASN A 143 -14.79 9.60 19.90
C ASN A 143 -15.10 10.01 21.35
N ALA A 144 -14.23 10.79 22.00
CA ALA A 144 -14.53 11.36 23.31
C ALA A 144 -15.81 12.21 23.27
N ALA A 145 -15.89 13.11 22.28
CA ALA A 145 -17.02 13.99 22.04
C ALA A 145 -18.31 13.22 21.75
N GLU A 146 -18.23 12.18 20.91
CA GLU A 146 -19.34 11.29 20.57
C GLU A 146 -19.94 10.63 21.82
N ILE A 147 -19.10 10.05 22.69
CA ILE A 147 -19.55 9.44 23.94
C ILE A 147 -20.21 10.49 24.84
N MET A 148 -19.61 11.68 24.99
CA MET A 148 -20.21 12.75 25.82
C MET A 148 -21.57 13.21 25.30
N ARG A 149 -21.71 13.39 23.98
CA ARG A 149 -22.95 13.82 23.33
C ARG A 149 -24.09 12.81 23.55
N HIS A 150 -23.79 11.50 23.48
CA HIS A 150 -24.82 10.45 23.48
C HIS A 150 -24.93 9.65 24.79
N SER A 151 -24.36 10.12 25.90
CA SER A 151 -24.41 9.42 27.21
C SER A 151 -25.06 10.22 28.34
N ASN A 152 -25.81 11.28 28.02
CA ASN A 152 -26.42 12.19 29.00
C ASN A 152 -25.39 12.81 29.97
N ALA A 153 -24.19 13.13 29.45
CA ALA A 153 -23.08 13.69 30.23
C ALA A 153 -23.32 15.16 30.65
N GLY A 154 -24.36 15.82 30.11
CA GLY A 154 -24.66 17.23 30.37
C GLY A 154 -23.82 18.21 29.54
N TRP A 155 -23.24 17.76 28.42
CA TRP A 155 -22.51 18.63 27.50
C TRP A 155 -23.46 19.59 26.77
N LYS A 156 -23.18 20.89 26.83
CA LYS A 156 -24.09 21.93 26.34
C LYS A 156 -24.03 22.03 24.81
N GLN A 157 -25.16 22.30 24.17
CA GLN A 157 -25.24 22.45 22.71
C GLN A 157 -24.25 23.48 22.15
N ALA A 158 -24.17 24.68 22.74
CA ALA A 158 -23.25 25.71 22.30
C ALA A 158 -21.76 25.28 22.36
N ASP A 159 -21.40 24.41 23.30
CA ASP A 159 -20.05 23.86 23.40
C ASP A 159 -19.80 22.77 22.33
N MET A 160 -20.81 21.94 22.05
CA MET A 160 -20.78 20.97 20.96
C MET A 160 -20.65 21.66 19.59
N ASP A 161 -21.37 22.76 19.38
CA ASP A 161 -21.30 23.56 18.15
C ASP A 161 -19.91 24.17 17.97
N ARG A 162 -19.30 24.67 19.05
CA ARG A 162 -17.92 25.18 19.03
C ARG A 162 -16.91 24.07 18.69
N PHE A 163 -17.07 22.88 19.27
CA PHE A 163 -16.22 21.74 18.94
C PHE A 163 -16.38 21.30 17.48
N ALA A 164 -17.60 21.24 16.95
CA ALA A 164 -17.85 21.03 15.52
C ALA A 164 -17.16 22.11 14.66
N GLY A 165 -17.18 23.36 15.12
CA GLY A 165 -16.43 24.47 14.52
C GLY A 165 -14.92 24.23 14.47
N MET A 166 -14.31 23.76 15.56
CA MET A 166 -12.87 23.40 15.57
C MET A 166 -12.57 22.31 14.53
N LEU A 167 -13.41 21.28 14.43
CA LEU A 167 -13.22 20.21 13.44
C LEU A 167 -13.27 20.74 12.01
N MET A 168 -14.21 21.62 11.68
CA MET A 168 -14.40 22.12 10.31
C MET A 168 -13.49 23.28 9.94
N ASN A 169 -13.07 24.10 10.90
CA ASN A 169 -12.27 25.31 10.65
C ASN A 169 -10.77 25.09 10.85
N VAL A 170 -10.37 24.09 11.64
CA VAL A 170 -8.96 23.82 11.95
C VAL A 170 -8.51 22.45 11.44
N TYR A 171 -9.20 21.38 11.78
CA TYR A 171 -8.79 20.03 11.38
C TYR A 171 -9.02 19.77 9.89
N TYR A 172 -10.26 19.90 9.42
CA TYR A 172 -10.64 19.52 8.06
C TYR A 172 -9.83 20.24 6.96
N PRO A 173 -9.57 21.56 7.02
CA PRO A 173 -8.82 22.25 5.97
C PRO A 173 -7.40 21.70 5.78
N ILE A 174 -6.76 21.22 6.85
CA ILE A 174 -5.42 20.65 6.85
C ILE A 174 -5.42 19.25 6.20
N ILE A 175 -6.43 18.43 6.49
CA ILE A 175 -6.42 16.99 6.15
C ILE A 175 -7.29 16.59 4.95
N ARG A 176 -8.24 17.42 4.50
CA ARG A 176 -9.20 17.10 3.42
C ARG A 176 -8.60 16.68 2.07
N TYR A 177 -7.33 17.01 1.84
CA TYR A 177 -6.60 16.67 0.61
C TYR A 177 -5.56 15.56 0.82
N TYR A 178 -5.56 14.87 1.96
CA TYR A 178 -4.64 13.77 2.28
C TYR A 178 -3.16 14.17 2.10
N TYR A 179 -2.25 13.20 2.13
CA TYR A 179 -0.85 13.40 1.74
C TYR A 179 -0.19 12.09 1.25
N PRO A 180 -0.66 11.53 0.12
CA PRO A 180 -0.24 10.21 -0.37
C PRO A 180 1.24 10.12 -0.79
N SER A 181 1.91 11.25 -0.94
CA SER A 181 3.36 11.34 -1.19
C SER A 181 4.21 11.09 0.06
N ALA A 182 3.63 11.18 1.27
CA ALA A 182 4.28 10.72 2.50
C ALA A 182 4.16 9.20 2.67
N ASN A 183 4.70 8.67 3.77
CA ASN A 183 4.54 7.24 4.08
C ASN A 183 3.07 6.95 4.37
N GLY A 184 2.59 5.75 4.01
CA GLY A 184 1.16 5.45 4.01
C GLY A 184 0.50 5.52 5.40
N ASN A 185 1.28 5.48 6.48
CA ASN A 185 0.77 5.72 7.83
C ASN A 185 0.17 7.12 8.04
N TRP A 186 0.60 8.13 7.26
CA TRP A 186 0.01 9.48 7.31
C TRP A 186 -1.42 9.47 6.81
N ASP A 187 -1.63 8.88 5.63
CA ASP A 187 -2.97 8.77 5.05
C ASP A 187 -3.85 7.83 5.87
N GLY A 188 -3.29 6.75 6.45
CA GLY A 188 -3.98 5.93 7.45
C GLY A 188 -4.55 6.78 8.59
N ALA A 189 -3.73 7.63 9.22
CA ALA A 189 -4.16 8.52 10.31
C ALA A 189 -5.21 9.55 9.84
N ILE A 190 -5.01 10.13 8.66
CA ILE A 190 -5.94 11.09 8.07
C ILE A 190 -7.30 10.44 7.78
N ILE A 191 -7.32 9.25 7.16
CA ILE A 191 -8.54 8.49 6.90
C ILE A 191 -9.26 8.21 8.23
N HIS A 192 -8.52 7.74 9.24
CA HIS A 192 -9.06 7.42 10.56
C HIS A 192 -9.73 8.63 11.23
N THR A 193 -9.16 9.83 11.08
CA THR A 193 -9.78 11.08 11.55
C THR A 193 -10.96 11.53 10.69
N ILE A 194 -10.85 11.54 9.37
CA ILE A 194 -11.94 12.01 8.49
C ILE A 194 -13.17 11.11 8.62
N ILE A 195 -13.01 9.79 8.74
CA ILE A 195 -14.15 8.88 8.93
C ILE A 195 -14.86 9.11 10.28
N ALA A 196 -14.10 9.41 11.34
CA ALA A 196 -14.65 9.77 12.66
C ALA A 196 -15.38 11.11 12.62
N MET A 197 -14.80 12.12 11.96
CA MET A 197 -15.43 13.43 11.75
C MET A 197 -16.73 13.31 10.95
N GLY A 198 -16.73 12.48 9.90
CA GLY A 198 -17.92 12.23 9.09
C GLY A 198 -19.10 11.72 9.91
N ILE A 199 -18.86 10.85 10.90
CA ILE A 199 -19.89 10.40 11.83
C ILE A 199 -20.29 11.54 12.77
N TYR A 200 -19.34 12.13 13.52
CA TYR A 200 -19.65 13.16 14.53
C TYR A 200 -20.39 14.38 13.96
N LEU A 201 -20.12 14.74 12.71
CA LEU A 201 -20.72 15.88 12.01
C LEU A 201 -21.94 15.51 11.17
N ASP A 202 -22.40 14.25 11.21
CA ASP A 202 -23.47 13.72 10.35
C ASP A 202 -23.21 13.96 8.84
N ASN A 203 -21.95 13.94 8.42
CA ASN A 203 -21.52 14.19 7.05
C ASN A 203 -21.18 12.89 6.29
N ARG A 204 -22.18 12.36 5.58
CA ARG A 204 -22.05 11.13 4.78
C ARG A 204 -21.05 11.23 3.64
N GLU A 205 -20.94 12.40 2.98
CA GLU A 205 -19.98 12.59 1.89
C GLU A 205 -18.53 12.53 2.39
N MET A 206 -18.25 13.14 3.54
CA MET A 206 -16.95 13.09 4.20
C MET A 206 -16.59 11.65 4.58
N PHE A 207 -17.52 10.91 5.16
CA PHE A 207 -17.34 9.48 5.46
C PHE A 207 -17.04 8.66 4.19
N ASN A 208 -17.86 8.83 3.15
CA ASN A 208 -17.69 8.10 1.88
C ASN A 208 -16.37 8.48 1.18
N ASN A 209 -15.93 9.73 1.29
CA ASN A 209 -14.65 10.18 0.78
C ASN A 209 -13.49 9.45 1.46
N ALA A 210 -13.51 9.31 2.79
CA ALA A 210 -12.52 8.56 3.55
C ALA A 210 -12.50 7.06 3.17
N ILE A 211 -13.67 6.43 2.99
CA ILE A 211 -13.77 5.06 2.49
C ILE A 211 -13.19 4.94 1.07
N GLY A 212 -13.51 5.89 0.19
CA GLY A 212 -12.97 5.92 -1.17
C GLY A 212 -11.45 6.04 -1.17
N HIS A 213 -10.86 6.87 -0.31
CA HIS A 213 -9.41 7.01 -0.18
C HIS A 213 -8.75 5.77 0.45
N TYR A 214 -9.41 5.15 1.44
CA TYR A 214 -8.98 3.88 2.02
C TYR A 214 -8.79 2.79 0.96
N LEU A 215 -9.70 2.73 -0.02
CA LEU A 215 -9.70 1.73 -1.09
C LEU A 215 -8.81 2.14 -2.29
N HIS A 216 -8.76 3.42 -2.64
CA HIS A 216 -8.19 3.88 -3.93
C HIS A 216 -7.22 5.06 -3.83
N GLY A 217 -6.77 5.43 -2.64
CA GLY A 217 -5.76 6.46 -2.44
C GLY A 217 -4.51 6.20 -3.31
N PRO A 218 -4.02 7.20 -4.07
CA PRO A 218 -2.89 7.05 -4.98
C PRO A 218 -1.58 6.91 -4.21
N LEU A 219 -0.49 6.59 -4.91
CA LEU A 219 0.86 6.43 -4.32
C LEU A 219 0.86 5.52 -3.08
N ASN A 220 0.98 6.07 -1.86
CA ASN A 220 0.97 5.30 -0.61
C ASN A 220 -0.36 5.36 0.16
N GLY A 221 -1.39 6.02 -0.39
CA GLY A 221 -2.54 6.50 0.39
C GLY A 221 -3.61 5.48 0.76
N SER A 222 -3.62 4.29 0.15
CA SER A 222 -4.65 3.27 0.37
C SER A 222 -4.14 2.04 1.11
N LEU A 223 -5.07 1.21 1.62
CA LEU A 223 -4.72 -0.07 2.23
C LEU A 223 -3.89 -0.95 1.28
N PHE A 224 -4.27 -0.99 0.00
CA PHE A 224 -3.61 -1.83 -1.02
C PHE A 224 -2.26 -1.28 -1.46
N LYS A 225 -1.98 -0.01 -1.17
CA LYS A 225 -0.64 0.57 -1.31
C LYS A 225 0.22 0.33 -0.06
N TYR A 226 -0.41 0.22 1.12
CA TYR A 226 0.30 0.11 2.39
C TYR A 226 0.61 -1.34 2.80
N ILE A 227 -0.32 -2.29 2.57
CA ILE A 227 -0.12 -3.72 2.82
C ILE A 227 -0.13 -4.47 1.49
N TYR A 228 0.98 -5.10 1.15
CA TYR A 228 1.18 -5.78 -0.12
C TYR A 228 0.46 -7.14 -0.14
N PRO A 229 0.28 -7.76 -1.32
CA PRO A 229 -0.30 -9.11 -1.44
C PRO A 229 0.47 -10.20 -0.67
N SER A 230 1.75 -9.96 -0.33
CA SER A 230 2.57 -10.83 0.52
C SER A 230 2.31 -10.66 2.03
N GLY A 231 1.57 -9.64 2.43
CA GLY A 231 1.43 -9.19 3.82
C GLY A 231 2.49 -8.19 4.28
N GLN A 232 3.55 -7.98 3.49
CA GLN A 232 4.56 -6.98 3.79
C GLN A 232 3.92 -5.58 3.84
N CYS A 233 4.30 -4.80 4.86
CA CYS A 233 3.95 -3.38 4.95
C CYS A 233 4.95 -2.53 4.17
N GLN A 234 4.49 -1.45 3.54
CA GLN A 234 5.34 -0.47 2.85
C GLN A 234 6.45 0.07 3.77
N GLU A 235 6.18 0.23 5.06
CA GLU A 235 7.15 0.71 6.04
C GLU A 235 8.03 -0.39 6.68
N SER A 236 7.91 -1.65 6.26
CA SER A 236 8.68 -2.77 6.83
C SER A 236 10.21 -2.57 6.78
N GLN A 237 10.70 -1.79 5.82
CA GLN A 237 12.13 -1.44 5.70
C GLN A 237 12.56 -0.23 6.55
N ARG A 238 11.60 0.52 7.12
CA ARG A 238 11.84 1.69 7.96
C ARG A 238 12.13 1.25 9.40
N ASP A 239 11.09 1.03 10.19
CA ASP A 239 11.16 0.52 11.56
C ASP A 239 9.78 -0.01 11.96
N GLN A 240 9.76 -0.92 12.92
CA GLN A 240 8.52 -1.61 13.29
C GLN A 240 7.59 -0.73 14.13
N GLY A 241 8.06 0.41 14.65
CA GLY A 241 7.21 1.40 15.30
C GLY A 241 6.26 2.07 14.32
N HIS A 242 6.75 2.47 13.16
CA HIS A 242 5.94 3.07 12.09
C HIS A 242 5.03 2.06 11.40
N VAL A 243 5.52 0.83 11.16
CA VAL A 243 4.68 -0.27 10.66
C VAL A 243 3.46 -0.45 11.57
N GLN A 244 3.70 -0.61 12.88
CA GLN A 244 2.62 -0.76 13.85
C GLN A 244 1.70 0.46 13.85
N LEU A 245 2.24 1.69 13.81
CA LEU A 245 1.41 2.90 13.71
C LEU A 245 0.43 2.81 12.53
N GLY A 246 0.94 2.68 11.30
CA GLY A 246 0.09 2.76 10.12
C GLY A 246 -0.93 1.62 10.02
N ILE A 247 -0.56 0.37 10.32
CA ILE A 247 -1.54 -0.73 10.31
C ILE A 247 -2.62 -0.52 11.38
N GLY A 248 -2.25 0.10 12.52
CA GLY A 248 -3.18 0.52 13.56
C GLY A 248 -4.19 1.57 13.08
N GLU A 249 -3.73 2.57 12.34
CA GLU A 249 -4.62 3.61 11.81
C GLU A 249 -5.59 3.06 10.74
N PHE A 250 -5.11 2.21 9.83
CA PHE A 250 -5.99 1.53 8.88
C PHE A 250 -6.98 0.57 9.57
N ALA A 251 -6.56 -0.13 10.63
CA ALA A 251 -7.46 -0.97 11.42
C ALA A 251 -8.48 -0.15 12.22
N GLY A 252 -8.10 1.00 12.76
CA GLY A 252 -9.00 1.93 13.45
C GLY A 252 -10.06 2.49 12.51
N ALA A 253 -9.67 2.92 11.31
CA ALA A 253 -10.61 3.33 10.27
C ALA A 253 -11.58 2.19 9.90
N ALA A 254 -11.09 0.96 9.73
CA ALA A 254 -11.92 -0.21 9.48
C ALA A 254 -12.87 -0.51 10.65
N GLN A 255 -12.42 -0.33 11.90
CA GLN A 255 -13.24 -0.48 13.10
C GLN A 255 -14.40 0.52 13.14
N ILE A 256 -14.15 1.79 12.79
CA ILE A 256 -15.19 2.80 12.69
C ILE A 256 -16.18 2.47 11.57
N ALA A 257 -15.67 2.14 10.38
CA ALA A 257 -16.48 1.76 9.22
C ALA A 257 -17.40 0.57 9.53
N TYR A 258 -16.87 -0.43 10.22
CA TYR A 258 -17.61 -1.64 10.60
C TYR A 258 -18.80 -1.33 11.52
N THR A 259 -18.65 -0.39 12.46
CA THR A 259 -19.75 0.08 13.31
C THR A 259 -20.89 0.69 12.48
N GLN A 260 -20.57 1.27 11.32
CA GLN A 260 -21.54 1.84 10.38
C GLN A 260 -22.00 0.85 9.29
N GLY A 261 -21.71 -0.44 9.44
CA GLY A 261 -22.10 -1.50 8.51
C GLY A 261 -21.24 -1.62 7.25
N VAL A 262 -20.07 -0.98 7.21
CA VAL A 262 -19.11 -1.08 6.10
C VAL A 262 -17.96 -2.01 6.51
N ASP A 263 -17.94 -3.21 5.95
CA ASP A 263 -16.91 -4.21 6.26
C ASP A 263 -15.63 -3.98 5.45
N LEU A 264 -14.67 -3.28 6.06
CA LEU A 264 -13.31 -3.10 5.55
C LEU A 264 -12.33 -4.18 6.06
N PHE A 265 -12.73 -5.05 6.98
CA PHE A 265 -11.85 -6.10 7.50
C PHE A 265 -11.75 -7.26 6.50
N SER A 266 -12.88 -7.66 5.91
CA SER A 266 -12.94 -8.84 5.03
C SER A 266 -12.38 -8.61 3.62
N ILE A 267 -12.10 -7.37 3.24
CA ILE A 267 -11.71 -7.03 1.86
C ILE A 267 -10.40 -7.69 1.43
N ALA A 268 -10.34 -8.06 0.15
CA ALA A 268 -9.21 -8.73 -0.50
C ALA A 268 -8.67 -9.96 0.27
N GLY A 269 -9.58 -10.80 0.77
CA GLY A 269 -9.21 -12.01 1.51
C GLY A 269 -8.62 -11.69 2.89
N ASN A 270 -9.13 -10.65 3.54
CA ASN A 270 -8.66 -10.16 4.84
C ASN A 270 -7.25 -9.54 4.79
N ARG A 271 -7.04 -8.57 3.88
CA ARG A 271 -5.73 -7.90 3.69
C ARG A 271 -5.17 -7.31 4.99
N LEU A 272 -6.03 -6.75 5.84
CA LEU A 272 -5.63 -6.27 7.17
C LEU A 272 -5.11 -7.41 8.05
N ALA A 273 -5.83 -8.53 8.15
CA ALA A 273 -5.36 -9.70 8.92
C ALA A 273 -4.00 -10.20 8.42
N LEU A 274 -3.83 -10.26 7.09
CA LEU A 274 -2.58 -10.70 6.47
C LEU A 274 -1.38 -9.83 6.90
N GLY A 275 -1.54 -8.50 6.87
CA GLY A 275 -0.48 -7.58 7.28
C GLY A 275 -0.18 -7.59 8.77
N TYR A 276 -1.20 -7.82 9.60
CA TYR A 276 -1.04 -8.00 11.04
C TYR A 276 -0.30 -9.31 11.36
N GLU A 277 -0.66 -10.43 10.72
CA GLU A 277 0.04 -11.71 10.90
C GLU A 277 1.48 -11.67 10.40
N TYR A 278 1.75 -11.00 9.27
CA TYR A 278 3.11 -10.78 8.77
C TYR A 278 3.94 -10.00 9.78
N THR A 279 3.44 -8.84 10.22
CA THR A 279 4.14 -7.95 11.16
C THR A 279 4.35 -8.62 12.51
N ALA A 280 3.28 -9.17 13.09
CA ALA A 280 3.37 -9.85 14.38
C ALA A 280 4.29 -11.07 14.31
N GLY A 281 4.24 -11.85 13.23
CA GLY A 281 5.12 -12.99 13.01
C GLY A 281 6.60 -12.58 13.05
N PHE A 282 6.97 -11.49 12.37
CA PHE A 282 8.33 -10.94 12.43
C PHE A 282 8.72 -10.46 13.84
N LEU A 283 7.81 -9.76 14.53
CA LEU A 283 8.05 -9.31 15.91
C LEU A 283 8.18 -10.48 16.89
N MET A 284 7.58 -11.64 16.58
CA MET A 284 7.70 -12.90 17.32
C MET A 284 8.89 -13.77 16.87
N GLY A 285 9.78 -13.25 16.02
CA GLY A 285 11.03 -13.92 15.64
C GLY A 285 11.00 -14.73 14.34
N ARG A 286 9.90 -14.68 13.56
CA ARG A 286 9.94 -15.21 12.19
C ARG A 286 10.78 -14.33 11.27
N THR A 287 11.24 -14.90 10.17
CA THR A 287 11.98 -14.20 9.11
C THR A 287 11.21 -14.29 7.79
N PRO A 288 10.05 -13.61 7.66
CA PRO A 288 9.30 -13.64 6.40
C PRO A 288 10.13 -12.99 5.27
N HIS A 289 9.90 -13.42 4.03
CA HIS A 289 10.50 -12.77 2.88
C HIS A 289 9.97 -11.32 2.77
N CYS A 290 10.88 -10.40 2.45
CA CYS A 290 10.62 -8.99 2.28
C CYS A 290 11.25 -8.54 0.96
N TYR A 291 10.50 -7.81 0.14
CA TYR A 291 11.07 -7.05 -0.97
C TYR A 291 11.87 -5.88 -0.38
N GLY A 292 13.18 -6.09 -0.23
CA GLY A 292 14.11 -5.19 0.48
C GLY A 292 14.54 -5.75 1.84
N THR A 293 15.25 -4.94 2.64
CA THR A 293 15.76 -5.40 3.94
C THR A 293 14.74 -5.10 5.03
N LEU A 294 14.24 -6.14 5.70
CA LEU A 294 13.34 -5.99 6.84
C LEU A 294 14.08 -5.32 8.02
N SER A 295 13.48 -4.27 8.59
CA SER A 295 14.15 -3.46 9.61
C SER A 295 13.99 -4.06 11.01
N GLU A 296 15.12 -4.22 11.72
CA GLU A 296 15.15 -4.68 13.12
C GLU A 296 14.94 -3.56 14.15
N ARG A 297 14.64 -2.33 13.69
CA ARG A 297 14.50 -1.16 14.59
C ARG A 297 13.11 -1.08 15.22
N VAL A 298 13.04 -0.62 16.46
CA VAL A 298 11.81 -0.26 17.19
C VAL A 298 10.80 -1.42 17.25
N LYS A 299 11.25 -2.60 17.70
CA LYS A 299 10.47 -3.85 17.74
C LYS A 299 9.57 -3.97 18.97
N GLU A 300 9.53 -2.97 19.84
CA GLU A 300 8.62 -2.96 20.98
C GLU A 300 7.16 -3.02 20.50
N LEU A 301 6.41 -3.96 21.05
CA LEU A 301 4.99 -4.14 20.72
C LEU A 301 4.14 -3.00 21.27
N ARG A 302 3.29 -2.48 20.40
CA ARG A 302 2.24 -1.51 20.71
C ARG A 302 0.92 -2.23 21.03
N ASP A 303 -0.06 -1.50 21.54
CA ASP A 303 -1.33 -2.05 22.03
C ASP A 303 -2.45 -2.10 20.96
N ASN A 304 -2.11 -1.92 19.69
CA ASN A 304 -3.03 -1.84 18.56
C ASN A 304 -3.37 -3.19 17.90
N PHE A 305 -3.07 -4.31 18.57
CA PHE A 305 -3.39 -5.67 18.10
C PHE A 305 -4.73 -6.19 18.63
N GLU A 306 -5.18 -5.72 19.78
CA GLU A 306 -6.32 -6.31 20.50
C GLU A 306 -7.64 -6.22 19.72
N ALA A 307 -7.95 -5.06 19.14
CA ALA A 307 -9.17 -4.87 18.33
C ALA A 307 -9.20 -5.78 17.09
N VAL A 308 -8.05 -5.90 16.43
CA VAL A 308 -7.89 -6.74 15.23
C VAL A 308 -8.02 -8.22 15.58
N TYR A 309 -7.28 -8.68 16.59
CA TYR A 309 -7.38 -10.05 17.08
C TYR A 309 -8.83 -10.42 17.43
N ARG A 310 -9.52 -9.58 18.21
CA ARG A 310 -10.90 -9.84 18.65
C ARG A 310 -11.89 -9.82 17.50
N HIS A 311 -11.75 -8.89 16.56
CA HIS A 311 -12.60 -8.84 15.38
C HIS A 311 -12.53 -10.17 14.62
N TYR A 312 -11.33 -10.61 14.22
CA TYR A 312 -11.18 -11.82 13.42
C TYR A 312 -11.52 -13.09 14.22
N ALA A 313 -11.18 -13.16 15.51
CA ALA A 313 -11.58 -14.27 16.37
C ALA A 313 -13.11 -14.39 16.48
N ALA A 314 -13.83 -13.27 16.59
CA ALA A 314 -15.31 -13.27 16.60
C ALA A 314 -15.91 -13.73 15.27
N HIS A 315 -15.17 -13.64 14.17
CA HIS A 315 -15.54 -14.16 12.85
C HIS A 315 -14.95 -15.56 12.57
N GLY A 316 -14.44 -16.24 13.61
CA GLY A 316 -13.98 -17.62 13.52
C GLY A 316 -12.63 -17.80 12.84
N MET A 317 -11.87 -16.72 12.66
CA MET A 317 -10.54 -16.74 12.06
C MET A 317 -9.45 -16.78 13.14
N VAL A 318 -8.47 -17.67 12.96
CA VAL A 318 -7.34 -17.83 13.88
C VAL A 318 -6.14 -17.05 13.34
N LEU A 319 -5.68 -16.07 14.11
CA LEU A 319 -4.51 -15.24 13.84
C LEU A 319 -3.46 -15.47 14.96
N PRO A 320 -2.62 -16.51 14.87
CA PRO A 320 -1.79 -16.95 16.00
C PRO A 320 -0.77 -15.89 16.44
N TYR A 321 -0.10 -15.20 15.52
CA TYR A 321 0.92 -14.22 15.89
C TYR A 321 0.31 -12.91 16.38
N THR A 322 -0.78 -12.48 15.75
CA THR A 322 -1.58 -11.31 16.17
C THR A 322 -2.13 -11.54 17.57
N LYS A 323 -2.63 -12.76 17.86
CA LYS A 323 -3.05 -13.16 19.20
C LYS A 323 -1.89 -13.10 20.19
N GLN A 324 -0.73 -13.67 19.87
CA GLN A 324 0.45 -13.62 20.75
C GLN A 324 0.88 -12.18 21.05
N ALA A 325 0.91 -11.31 20.03
CA ALA A 325 1.19 -9.90 20.19
C ALA A 325 0.18 -9.22 21.12
N ALA A 326 -1.13 -9.41 20.88
CA ALA A 326 -2.18 -8.89 21.73
C ALA A 326 -2.07 -9.40 23.18
N ASP A 327 -1.87 -10.70 23.37
CA ASP A 327 -1.72 -11.35 24.68
C ASP A 327 -0.54 -10.77 25.47
N SER A 328 0.59 -10.50 24.80
CA SER A 328 1.80 -9.97 25.46
C SER A 328 1.64 -8.53 25.97
N VAL A 329 0.77 -7.74 25.35
CA VAL A 329 0.54 -6.33 25.70
C VAL A 329 -0.65 -6.17 26.64
N ARG A 330 -1.64 -7.06 26.58
CA ARG A 330 -2.89 -7.00 27.34
C ARG A 330 -2.73 -6.79 28.86
N PRO A 331 -1.78 -7.41 29.58
CA PRO A 331 -1.63 -7.22 31.02
C PRO A 331 -1.31 -5.78 31.44
N LYS A 332 -0.67 -5.00 30.55
CA LYS A 332 -0.29 -3.60 30.79
C LYS A 332 -1.14 -2.59 30.01
N ALA A 333 -1.95 -3.06 29.06
CA ALA A 333 -2.86 -2.23 28.27
C ALA A 333 -4.09 -1.80 29.08
N SER A 334 -4.69 -0.67 28.70
CA SER A 334 -5.89 -0.10 29.31
C SER A 334 -6.96 0.17 28.26
N ARG A 335 -6.92 1.33 27.60
CA ARG A 335 -7.93 1.78 26.64
C ARG A 335 -8.14 0.80 25.47
N SER A 336 -7.08 0.24 24.90
CA SER A 336 -7.16 -0.70 23.78
C SER A 336 -7.94 -1.98 24.11
N VAL A 337 -7.86 -2.48 25.35
CA VAL A 337 -8.63 -3.66 25.80
C VAL A 337 -10.12 -3.35 25.90
N LEU A 338 -10.45 -2.16 26.42
CA LEU A 338 -11.84 -1.72 26.58
C LEU A 338 -12.51 -1.40 25.24
N THR A 339 -11.79 -0.69 24.37
CA THR A 339 -12.31 -0.20 23.09
C THR A 339 -12.38 -1.26 21.99
N ALA A 340 -11.76 -2.42 22.22
CA ALA A 340 -11.86 -3.60 21.36
C ALA A 340 -13.11 -4.45 21.63
N VAL A 341 -13.90 -4.14 22.66
CA VAL A 341 -15.12 -4.88 22.99
C VAL A 341 -16.20 -4.62 21.95
N ARG A 342 -16.78 -5.71 21.45
CA ARG A 342 -18.00 -5.73 20.65
C ARG A 342 -19.08 -6.55 21.34
N ALA A 343 -20.33 -6.13 21.22
CA ALA A 343 -21.47 -6.93 21.65
C ALA A 343 -21.47 -8.27 20.90
N PRO A 344 -21.80 -9.39 21.56
CA PRO A 344 -21.78 -10.70 20.93
C PRO A 344 -22.66 -10.74 19.68
N GLN A 345 -22.09 -11.21 18.58
CA GLN A 345 -22.84 -11.55 17.37
C GLN A 345 -23.23 -13.03 17.41
N GLY A 346 -24.01 -13.49 16.43
CA GLY A 346 -24.56 -14.85 16.38
C GLY A 346 -23.50 -15.96 16.31
N LYS A 347 -23.90 -17.16 15.87
CA LYS A 347 -22.99 -18.31 15.82
C LYS A 347 -21.73 -18.01 15.01
N VAL A 348 -20.56 -18.21 15.62
CA VAL A 348 -19.26 -18.10 14.97
C VAL A 348 -19.06 -19.29 14.04
N THR A 349 -18.77 -19.03 12.78
CA THR A 349 -18.40 -20.07 11.80
C THR A 349 -16.89 -20.03 11.59
N PRO A 350 -16.18 -21.16 11.68
CA PRO A 350 -14.74 -21.21 11.42
C PRO A 350 -14.40 -20.66 10.03
N GLN A 351 -13.37 -19.82 9.96
CA GLN A 351 -12.82 -19.25 8.73
C GLN A 351 -11.36 -19.63 8.57
N SER A 352 -10.93 -19.80 7.33
CA SER A 352 -9.52 -20.01 7.01
C SER A 352 -8.68 -18.75 7.35
N PRO A 353 -7.42 -18.93 7.80
CA PRO A 353 -6.52 -17.79 7.99
C PRO A 353 -6.23 -17.10 6.65
N PRO A 354 -5.83 -15.81 6.68
CA PRO A 354 -5.43 -15.10 5.47
C PRO A 354 -4.19 -15.75 4.86
N THR A 355 -4.12 -15.79 3.53
CA THR A 355 -2.98 -16.35 2.80
C THR A 355 -2.34 -15.29 1.91
N ALA A 356 -1.01 -15.21 1.94
CA ALA A 356 -0.26 -14.41 0.98
C ALA A 356 -0.52 -14.90 -0.45
N SER A 357 -0.60 -13.96 -1.40
CA SER A 357 -0.65 -14.31 -2.82
C SER A 357 0.62 -15.06 -3.22
N THR A 358 0.45 -16.13 -4.00
CA THR A 358 1.56 -16.86 -4.64
C THR A 358 1.77 -16.46 -6.10
N ILE A 359 0.88 -15.64 -6.66
CA ILE A 359 0.98 -15.14 -8.04
C ILE A 359 2.12 -14.13 -8.11
N GLY A 360 3.09 -14.34 -9.01
CA GLY A 360 4.25 -13.47 -9.16
C GLY A 360 5.19 -13.44 -7.94
N TYR A 361 5.08 -14.43 -7.04
CA TYR A 361 5.77 -14.44 -5.76
C TYR A 361 6.49 -15.78 -5.52
N ILE A 362 7.78 -15.82 -5.17
CA ILE A 362 8.73 -14.70 -5.00
C ILE A 362 9.39 -14.38 -6.34
N ALA A 363 9.35 -13.12 -6.75
CA ALA A 363 10.03 -12.62 -7.95
C ALA A 363 11.29 -11.82 -7.60
N GLY A 364 12.14 -11.59 -8.60
CA GLY A 364 13.39 -10.85 -8.46
C GLY A 364 14.59 -11.74 -8.15
N ALA A 365 15.73 -11.09 -7.87
CA ALA A 365 16.96 -11.77 -7.55
C ALA A 365 16.84 -12.48 -6.19
N THR A 366 16.96 -13.81 -6.18
CA THR A 366 16.89 -14.61 -4.95
C THR A 366 18.23 -15.26 -4.64
N ASP A 367 18.61 -16.25 -5.44
CA ASP A 367 19.74 -17.16 -5.17
C ASP A 367 20.73 -17.20 -6.34
N ALA A 368 21.95 -17.63 -6.06
CA ALA A 368 22.96 -17.85 -7.09
C ALA A 368 22.55 -18.99 -8.04
N PRO A 369 22.72 -18.84 -9.36
CA PRO A 369 22.49 -19.92 -10.30
C PRO A 369 23.64 -20.95 -10.26
N ALA A 370 23.40 -22.13 -10.84
CA ALA A 370 24.50 -23.03 -11.17
C ALA A 370 25.38 -22.37 -12.24
N ILE A 371 26.67 -22.18 -11.94
CA ILE A 371 27.64 -21.51 -12.81
C ILE A 371 28.37 -22.55 -13.66
N PRO A 372 28.41 -22.41 -15.00
CA PRO A 372 29.14 -23.34 -15.86
C PRO A 372 30.66 -23.20 -15.72
N ALA A 373 31.38 -24.29 -16.00
CA ALA A 373 32.84 -24.25 -16.09
C ALA A 373 33.31 -23.28 -17.18
N GLY A 374 34.38 -22.53 -16.91
CA GLY A 374 34.93 -21.55 -17.85
C GLY A 374 34.23 -20.19 -17.86
N ALA A 375 33.24 -19.97 -16.99
CA ALA A 375 32.66 -18.66 -16.75
C ALA A 375 33.72 -17.66 -16.25
N LEU A 376 33.68 -16.43 -16.77
CA LEU A 376 34.46 -15.33 -16.24
C LEU A 376 33.80 -14.83 -14.96
N THR A 377 34.60 -14.56 -13.93
CA THR A 377 34.11 -14.04 -12.65
C THR A 377 34.58 -12.60 -12.49
N VAL A 378 33.72 -11.74 -11.96
CA VAL A 378 34.03 -10.33 -11.69
C VAL A 378 33.69 -10.02 -10.23
N GLN A 379 34.68 -9.55 -9.49
CA GLN A 379 34.56 -9.09 -8.10
C GLN A 379 34.10 -7.62 -8.06
N PRO A 380 33.47 -7.17 -6.96
CA PRO A 380 33.22 -5.76 -6.74
C PRO A 380 34.49 -4.91 -6.92
N GLY A 381 34.42 -3.89 -7.77
CA GLY A 381 35.54 -3.00 -8.10
C GLY A 381 36.31 -3.39 -9.37
N GLU A 382 36.11 -4.59 -9.90
CA GLU A 382 36.68 -4.99 -11.19
C GLU A 382 35.84 -4.48 -12.38
N ASN A 383 36.47 -4.40 -13.55
CA ASN A 383 35.84 -3.82 -14.74
C ASN A 383 34.90 -4.81 -15.43
N ILE A 384 33.59 -4.63 -15.24
CA ILE A 384 32.56 -5.47 -15.86
C ILE A 384 32.56 -5.36 -17.38
N GLN A 385 32.76 -4.16 -17.95
CA GLN A 385 32.75 -3.99 -19.41
C GLN A 385 33.89 -4.79 -20.05
N GLN A 386 35.08 -4.73 -19.47
CA GLN A 386 36.23 -5.50 -19.94
C GLN A 386 35.96 -7.02 -19.89
N ALA A 387 35.28 -7.50 -18.85
CA ALA A 387 34.90 -8.90 -18.76
C ALA A 387 33.86 -9.30 -19.81
N LEU A 388 32.87 -8.43 -20.09
CA LEU A 388 31.89 -8.63 -21.16
C LEU A 388 32.57 -8.69 -22.54
N ASP A 389 33.48 -7.75 -22.82
CA ASP A 389 34.19 -7.67 -24.10
C ASP A 389 35.10 -8.89 -24.31
N GLY A 390 35.71 -9.42 -23.25
CA GLY A 390 36.59 -10.60 -23.28
C GLY A 390 35.88 -11.96 -23.11
N ALA A 391 34.56 -11.96 -22.94
CA ALA A 391 33.81 -13.18 -22.65
C ALA A 391 33.76 -14.14 -23.85
N ASN A 392 33.81 -13.64 -25.08
CA ASN A 392 33.76 -14.44 -26.31
C ASN A 392 32.60 -15.47 -26.28
N GLY A 393 31.41 -15.02 -25.88
CA GLY A 393 30.21 -15.86 -25.82
C GLY A 393 30.01 -16.66 -24.52
N ARG A 394 30.85 -16.45 -23.50
CA ARG A 394 30.78 -17.16 -22.21
C ARG A 394 29.90 -16.45 -21.18
N TRP A 395 29.69 -17.11 -20.05
CA TRP A 395 29.10 -16.49 -18.88
C TRP A 395 30.06 -15.48 -18.24
N VAL A 396 29.54 -14.33 -17.84
CA VAL A 396 30.18 -13.36 -16.94
C VAL A 396 29.38 -13.35 -15.64
N VAL A 397 30.03 -13.72 -14.54
CA VAL A 397 29.42 -13.90 -13.23
C VAL A 397 29.92 -12.83 -12.27
N LEU A 398 28.99 -11.97 -11.85
CA LEU A 398 29.24 -10.90 -10.90
C LEU A 398 29.07 -11.44 -9.48
N LYS A 399 30.18 -11.47 -8.72
CA LYS A 399 30.17 -11.93 -7.34
C LYS A 399 29.33 -11.02 -6.46
N LYS A 400 28.78 -11.58 -5.38
CA LYS A 400 28.02 -10.84 -4.38
C LYS A 400 28.77 -9.58 -3.93
N GLY A 401 28.09 -8.44 -3.97
CA GLY A 401 28.60 -7.14 -3.56
C GLY A 401 28.04 -6.00 -4.40
N LEU A 402 28.46 -4.77 -4.06
CA LEU A 402 28.11 -3.57 -4.79
C LEU A 402 29.10 -3.35 -5.94
N HIS A 403 28.61 -3.43 -7.17
CA HIS A 403 29.33 -3.13 -8.41
C HIS A 403 28.95 -1.73 -8.88
N ILE A 404 29.84 -0.76 -8.64
CA ILE A 404 29.67 0.62 -9.09
C ILE A 404 30.10 0.72 -10.56
N LEU A 405 29.18 1.11 -11.44
CA LEU A 405 29.44 1.26 -12.86
C LEU A 405 29.89 2.70 -13.14
N PRO A 406 31.14 2.94 -13.59
CA PRO A 406 31.61 4.29 -13.91
C PRO A 406 31.00 4.84 -15.22
N ALA A 407 30.38 3.97 -16.02
CA ALA A 407 29.68 4.30 -17.25
C ALA A 407 28.59 3.25 -17.54
N THR A 408 27.70 3.54 -18.48
CA THR A 408 26.71 2.58 -18.97
C THR A 408 27.37 1.32 -19.53
N LEU A 409 26.88 0.14 -19.13
CA LEU A 409 27.34 -1.14 -19.69
C LEU A 409 26.77 -1.34 -21.10
N LYS A 410 27.65 -1.69 -22.04
CA LYS A 410 27.32 -2.11 -23.40
C LYS A 410 27.27 -3.63 -23.44
N ILE A 411 26.08 -4.18 -23.60
CA ILE A 411 25.84 -5.62 -23.56
C ILE A 411 26.07 -6.20 -24.97
N PRO A 412 27.05 -7.10 -25.17
CA PRO A 412 27.29 -7.77 -26.44
C PRO A 412 26.32 -8.93 -26.66
N SER A 413 26.22 -9.41 -27.90
CA SER A 413 25.48 -10.63 -28.24
C SER A 413 26.15 -11.89 -27.69
N ASN A 414 25.39 -12.99 -27.65
CA ASN A 414 25.85 -14.32 -27.23
C ASN A 414 26.34 -14.38 -25.77
N ILE A 415 25.80 -13.55 -24.87
CA ILE A 415 26.31 -13.40 -23.51
C ILE A 415 25.32 -13.89 -22.46
N THR A 416 25.83 -14.47 -21.37
CA THR A 416 25.08 -14.57 -20.12
C THR A 416 25.74 -13.72 -19.03
N LEU A 417 25.06 -12.69 -18.56
CA LEU A 417 25.44 -11.92 -17.38
C LEU A 417 24.65 -12.40 -16.17
N ALA A 418 25.34 -12.98 -15.18
CA ALA A 418 24.71 -13.56 -13.99
C ALA A 418 25.23 -12.90 -12.71
N GLY A 419 24.38 -12.80 -11.69
CA GLY A 419 24.78 -12.49 -10.32
C GLY A 419 24.64 -13.67 -9.36
N GLU A 420 24.83 -13.40 -8.07
CA GLU A 420 24.68 -14.34 -6.97
C GLU A 420 23.45 -14.01 -6.10
N GLY A 421 22.36 -13.58 -6.74
CA GLY A 421 21.10 -13.23 -6.10
C GLY A 421 21.03 -11.78 -5.62
N VAL A 422 20.19 -11.52 -4.60
CA VAL A 422 19.88 -10.16 -4.11
C VAL A 422 21.11 -9.36 -3.64
N GLY A 423 22.20 -10.05 -3.31
CA GLY A 423 23.43 -9.44 -2.86
C GLY A 423 24.35 -8.94 -3.99
N THR A 424 24.10 -9.30 -5.25
CA THR A 424 24.83 -8.75 -6.41
C THR A 424 24.08 -7.52 -6.91
N VAL A 425 24.59 -6.33 -6.57
CA VAL A 425 23.94 -5.05 -6.87
C VAL A 425 24.79 -4.27 -7.86
N LEU A 426 24.23 -3.95 -9.03
CA LEU A 426 24.82 -3.04 -9.99
C LEU A 426 24.23 -1.66 -9.77
N PHE A 427 25.10 -0.65 -9.67
CA PHE A 427 24.71 0.73 -9.47
C PHE A 427 25.47 1.62 -10.43
N LEU A 428 24.77 2.27 -11.35
CA LEU A 428 25.38 3.31 -12.18
C LEU A 428 25.78 4.50 -11.31
N ASP A 429 27.06 4.86 -11.33
CA ASP A 429 27.54 6.01 -10.57
C ASP A 429 26.84 7.28 -11.07
N THR A 430 26.28 8.05 -10.13
CA THR A 430 25.72 9.37 -10.44
C THR A 430 26.75 10.32 -11.06
N ALA A 431 28.03 10.15 -10.76
CA ALA A 431 29.11 10.94 -11.34
C ALA A 431 29.38 10.63 -12.82
N SER A 432 28.87 9.51 -13.35
CA SER A 432 29.05 9.14 -14.76
C SER A 432 28.35 10.10 -15.73
N GLY A 433 27.32 10.83 -15.28
CA GLY A 433 26.46 11.65 -16.12
C GLY A 433 25.56 10.84 -17.08
N MET A 434 25.60 9.51 -17.03
CA MET A 434 24.84 8.62 -17.89
C MET A 434 23.46 8.31 -17.29
N ARG A 435 22.49 8.00 -18.16
CA ARG A 435 21.12 7.66 -17.74
C ARG A 435 20.95 6.16 -17.52
N GLU A 436 21.38 5.34 -18.47
CA GLU A 436 21.09 3.91 -18.52
C GLU A 436 22.15 3.08 -17.79
N ALA A 437 21.72 2.15 -16.94
CA ALA A 437 22.65 1.16 -16.42
C ALA A 437 23.17 0.24 -17.54
N MET A 438 22.30 -0.13 -18.49
CA MET A 438 22.66 -1.02 -19.61
C MET A 438 22.04 -0.58 -20.94
N LEU A 439 22.85 -0.69 -22.01
CA LEU A 439 22.48 -0.49 -23.42
C LEU A 439 22.95 -1.67 -24.27
N ASN A 440 22.30 -1.93 -25.41
CA ASN A 440 22.80 -2.88 -26.39
C ASN A 440 24.10 -2.36 -27.02
N ALA A 441 25.10 -3.23 -27.21
CA ALA A 441 26.37 -2.85 -27.82
C ALA A 441 26.23 -2.60 -29.32
N THR A 442 25.41 -3.39 -30.01
CA THR A 442 25.12 -3.27 -31.44
C THR A 442 23.60 -3.25 -31.70
N PRO A 443 23.13 -2.67 -32.83
CA PRO A 443 21.70 -2.65 -33.17
C PRO A 443 21.08 -4.04 -33.43
N ASP A 444 21.90 -5.06 -33.66
CA ASP A 444 21.51 -6.43 -33.97
C ASP A 444 21.69 -7.40 -32.77
N LEU A 445 21.58 -6.89 -31.53
CA LEU A 445 21.77 -7.65 -30.30
C LEU A 445 20.97 -8.97 -30.31
N HIS A 446 21.66 -10.08 -30.05
CA HIS A 446 21.03 -11.40 -30.03
C HIS A 446 21.60 -12.33 -28.95
N ASP A 447 20.78 -13.28 -28.50
CA ASP A 447 21.18 -14.38 -27.62
C ASP A 447 21.79 -13.90 -26.31
N VAL A 448 21.04 -13.07 -25.58
CA VAL A 448 21.47 -12.46 -24.32
C VAL A 448 20.64 -13.02 -23.17
N THR A 449 21.31 -13.43 -22.10
CA THR A 449 20.66 -13.75 -20.81
C THR A 449 21.20 -12.85 -19.71
N ILE A 450 20.31 -12.17 -18.99
CA ILE A 450 20.63 -11.42 -17.77
C ILE A 450 19.88 -12.06 -16.61
N ARG A 451 20.57 -12.40 -15.52
CA ARG A 451 19.94 -13.18 -14.45
C ARG A 451 20.50 -12.96 -13.05
N ASP A 452 19.64 -13.22 -12.07
CA ASP A 452 20.01 -13.40 -10.66
C ASP A 452 20.80 -12.23 -10.06
N LEU A 453 20.44 -10.99 -10.42
CA LEU A 453 21.12 -9.76 -9.98
C LEU A 453 20.14 -8.60 -9.77
N VAL A 454 20.59 -7.59 -9.03
CA VAL A 454 19.86 -6.35 -8.79
C VAL A 454 20.49 -5.22 -9.59
N ILE A 455 19.67 -4.44 -10.29
CA ILE A 455 20.02 -3.15 -10.88
C ILE A 455 19.36 -2.06 -10.03
N GLU A 456 20.19 -1.36 -9.25
CA GLU A 456 19.79 -0.24 -8.41
C GLU A 456 19.85 1.06 -9.24
N VAL A 457 18.68 1.64 -9.50
CA VAL A 457 18.54 2.83 -10.36
C VAL A 457 18.28 4.10 -9.53
N ALA A 458 18.23 4.00 -8.19
CA ALA A 458 18.12 5.16 -7.29
C ALA A 458 19.31 6.12 -7.41
N GLN A 459 19.22 7.29 -6.77
CA GLN A 459 20.36 8.22 -6.67
C GLN A 459 21.51 7.71 -5.80
N SER A 460 21.26 6.71 -4.96
CA SER A 460 22.24 6.15 -4.04
C SER A 460 22.08 4.64 -3.99
N ALA A 461 23.21 3.93 -4.00
CA ALA A 461 23.26 2.50 -3.73
C ALA A 461 22.96 2.17 -2.27
N VAL A 462 23.07 3.14 -1.36
CA VAL A 462 22.80 2.97 0.06
C VAL A 462 21.29 3.09 0.29
N PRO A 463 20.61 2.04 0.78
CA PRO A 463 19.20 2.11 1.09
C PRO A 463 18.91 3.21 2.11
N GLY A 464 17.86 3.98 1.88
CA GLY A 464 17.43 5.03 2.81
C GLY A 464 16.95 4.43 4.13
N ARG A 465 17.08 5.17 5.24
CA ARG A 465 16.45 4.81 6.52
C ARG A 465 14.93 4.91 6.48
N ASP A 466 14.40 5.69 5.54
CA ASP A 466 12.99 5.87 5.26
C ASP A 466 12.75 5.41 3.81
N PRO A 467 11.80 4.49 3.55
CA PRO A 467 11.51 3.99 2.21
C PRO A 467 11.08 5.10 1.24
N ASN A 468 10.54 6.22 1.74
CA ASN A 468 10.25 7.39 0.92
C ASN A 468 11.42 8.36 0.77
N GLY A 469 12.45 8.27 1.62
CA GLY A 469 13.55 9.24 1.66
C GLY A 469 14.40 9.28 0.39
N ASN A 470 14.52 8.15 -0.30
CA ASN A 470 15.32 8.02 -1.54
C ASN A 470 14.45 7.71 -2.77
N ARG A 471 13.15 8.04 -2.73
CA ARG A 471 12.25 7.67 -3.83
C ARG A 471 12.64 8.31 -5.16
N SER A 472 12.57 7.48 -6.19
CA SER A 472 13.01 7.74 -7.55
C SER A 472 12.22 8.85 -8.26
N HIS A 473 11.03 9.18 -7.78
CA HIS A 473 10.16 10.10 -8.51
C HIS A 473 10.32 11.57 -8.15
N SER A 474 11.30 11.98 -7.33
CA SER A 474 11.54 13.43 -7.13
C SER A 474 12.20 14.05 -8.38
N ARG A 475 11.84 15.31 -8.75
CA ARG A 475 12.53 16.00 -9.87
C ARG A 475 14.03 16.17 -9.67
N LYS A 476 14.49 16.15 -8.42
CA LYS A 476 15.91 16.22 -8.04
C LYS A 476 16.63 14.89 -8.29
N ALA A 477 15.89 13.82 -8.57
CA ALA A 477 16.41 12.46 -8.70
C ALA A 477 17.33 12.24 -9.93
N GLY A 478 17.30 13.15 -10.91
CA GLY A 478 17.99 12.97 -12.20
C GLY A 478 17.30 11.90 -13.06
N ASN A 479 17.56 11.90 -14.38
CA ASN A 479 17.00 10.90 -15.28
C ASN A 479 17.85 9.63 -15.23
N ARG A 480 17.31 8.51 -14.72
CA ARG A 480 18.02 7.24 -14.53
C ARG A 480 17.14 6.06 -14.97
N ALA A 481 17.69 5.20 -15.81
CA ALA A 481 17.03 4.04 -16.38
C ALA A 481 17.75 2.74 -16.02
N GLY A 482 17.03 1.63 -15.97
CA GLY A 482 17.62 0.31 -15.83
C GLY A 482 18.23 -0.15 -17.16
N ILE A 483 17.52 -1.03 -17.86
CA ILE A 483 17.95 -1.60 -19.14
C ILE A 483 17.16 -0.95 -20.27
N VAL A 484 17.87 -0.45 -21.29
CA VAL A 484 17.28 0.14 -22.48
C VAL A 484 17.91 -0.47 -23.73
N PHE A 485 17.19 -1.35 -24.42
CA PHE A 485 17.65 -1.94 -25.67
C PHE A 485 16.81 -1.44 -26.84
N ARG A 486 17.47 -1.01 -27.91
CA ARG A 486 16.80 -0.47 -29.11
C ARG A 486 17.52 -0.85 -30.39
N THR A 487 16.71 -1.04 -31.42
CA THR A 487 17.16 -1.15 -32.80
C THR A 487 16.29 -0.28 -33.69
N GLU A 488 16.75 -0.02 -34.91
CA GLU A 488 16.07 0.83 -35.89
C GLU A 488 15.01 0.06 -36.70
N LYS A 489 14.95 -1.27 -36.56
CA LYS A 489 14.07 -2.14 -37.35
C LYS A 489 13.39 -3.18 -36.46
N GLU A 490 12.10 -3.41 -36.69
CA GLU A 490 11.38 -4.54 -36.10
C GLU A 490 12.13 -5.87 -36.34
N GLY A 491 12.27 -6.67 -35.29
CA GLY A 491 13.00 -7.94 -35.32
C GLY A 491 14.52 -7.81 -35.49
N GLY A 492 15.08 -6.60 -35.36
CA GLY A 492 16.52 -6.36 -35.42
C GLY A 492 17.27 -7.00 -34.25
N MET A 493 16.65 -7.11 -33.08
CA MET A 493 17.21 -7.83 -31.92
C MET A 493 16.47 -9.15 -31.67
N LYS A 494 17.15 -10.15 -31.11
CA LYS A 494 16.60 -11.52 -30.97
C LYS A 494 16.95 -12.18 -29.63
N ASN A 495 16.08 -13.06 -29.14
CA ASN A 495 16.41 -14.00 -28.06
C ASN A 495 16.97 -13.32 -26.80
N LEU A 496 16.17 -12.43 -26.20
CA LEU A 496 16.55 -11.66 -25.01
C LEU A 496 15.86 -12.24 -23.76
N GLN A 497 16.65 -12.75 -22.82
CA GLN A 497 16.15 -13.43 -21.62
C GLN A 497 16.52 -12.69 -20.34
N PHE A 498 15.52 -12.46 -19.49
CA PHE A 498 15.66 -11.87 -18.17
C PHE A 498 15.10 -12.85 -17.14
N ASN A 499 15.95 -13.37 -16.26
CA ASN A 499 15.57 -14.41 -15.32
C ASN A 499 15.91 -13.98 -13.89
N ARG A 500 14.92 -13.76 -13.03
CA ARG A 500 15.17 -13.35 -11.63
C ARG A 500 16.03 -12.11 -11.51
N VAL A 501 15.76 -11.13 -12.35
CA VAL A 501 16.39 -9.80 -12.28
C VAL A 501 15.51 -8.90 -11.44
N THR A 502 16.10 -8.14 -10.53
CA THR A 502 15.42 -7.03 -9.86
C THR A 502 15.89 -5.72 -10.49
N ILE A 503 14.98 -4.89 -10.99
CA ILE A 503 15.29 -3.52 -11.41
C ILE A 503 14.40 -2.57 -10.61
N ARG A 504 15.01 -1.64 -9.90
CA ARG A 504 14.25 -0.80 -8.97
C ARG A 504 14.69 0.63 -8.87
N ASN A 505 13.76 1.46 -8.40
CA ASN A 505 13.96 2.87 -8.08
C ASN A 505 14.40 3.70 -9.29
N GLY A 506 13.95 3.34 -10.50
CA GLY A 506 14.23 4.09 -11.71
C GLY A 506 13.33 5.31 -11.87
N THR A 507 13.91 6.41 -12.34
CA THR A 507 13.13 7.62 -12.66
C THR A 507 12.63 7.59 -14.11
N PHE A 508 13.26 6.74 -14.93
CA PHE A 508 12.84 6.35 -16.27
C PHE A 508 12.27 4.92 -16.26
N ASN A 509 12.06 4.33 -17.44
CA ASN A 509 11.70 2.92 -17.56
C ASN A 509 12.70 2.01 -16.83
N GLY A 510 12.17 1.02 -16.09
CA GLY A 510 12.98 -0.06 -15.51
C GLY A 510 13.56 -0.94 -16.61
N LEU A 511 12.70 -1.45 -17.48
CA LEU A 511 13.07 -2.15 -18.71
C LEU A 511 12.38 -1.50 -19.91
N LEU A 512 13.16 -1.12 -20.92
CA LEU A 512 12.67 -0.70 -22.23
C LEU A 512 13.30 -1.55 -23.32
N ILE A 513 12.49 -2.21 -24.14
CA ILE A 513 12.95 -2.90 -25.35
C ILE A 513 12.14 -2.42 -26.55
N SER A 514 12.84 -2.06 -27.63
CA SER A 514 12.25 -1.61 -28.88
C SER A 514 12.80 -2.40 -30.07
N GLY A 515 11.94 -3.07 -30.83
CA GLY A 515 12.34 -3.75 -32.08
C GLY A 515 12.88 -5.17 -31.93
N ALA A 516 12.57 -5.89 -30.85
CA ALA A 516 13.10 -7.24 -30.59
C ALA A 516 12.06 -8.37 -30.83
N THR A 517 12.54 -9.57 -31.15
CA THR A 517 11.73 -10.79 -31.18
C THR A 517 12.30 -11.86 -30.23
N GLY A 518 11.45 -12.69 -29.63
CA GLY A 518 11.87 -13.73 -28.68
C GLY A 518 12.34 -13.14 -27.35
N ILE A 519 11.42 -12.51 -26.62
CA ILE A 519 11.70 -11.89 -25.31
C ILE A 519 11.12 -12.76 -24.20
N VAL A 520 11.94 -13.14 -23.23
CA VAL A 520 11.51 -13.88 -22.04
C VAL A 520 11.81 -13.07 -20.79
N ILE A 521 10.76 -12.76 -20.01
CA ILE A 521 10.85 -12.12 -18.69
C ILE A 521 10.27 -13.11 -17.68
N ASN A 522 11.13 -13.74 -16.91
CA ASN A 522 10.74 -14.84 -16.04
C ASN A 522 11.17 -14.54 -14.60
N ARG A 523 10.21 -14.54 -13.68
CA ARG A 523 10.41 -14.27 -12.25
C ARG A 523 11.20 -13.00 -11.95
N CYS A 524 11.02 -11.95 -12.74
CA CYS A 524 11.71 -10.66 -12.52
C CYS A 524 10.89 -9.74 -11.61
N ASP A 525 11.56 -8.83 -10.89
CA ASP A 525 10.93 -7.81 -10.05
C ASP A 525 11.27 -6.41 -10.56
N PHE A 526 10.30 -5.74 -11.17
CA PHE A 526 10.37 -4.35 -11.58
C PHE A 526 9.57 -3.52 -10.58
N ASN A 527 10.27 -2.78 -9.72
CA ASN A 527 9.65 -2.09 -8.58
C ASN A 527 10.06 -0.62 -8.50
N GLU A 528 9.10 0.30 -8.32
CA GLU A 528 9.40 1.73 -8.13
C GLU A 528 10.14 2.38 -9.32
N ASN A 529 9.82 1.93 -10.55
CA ASN A 529 10.33 2.53 -11.78
C ASN A 529 9.26 3.36 -12.51
N GLY A 530 9.70 4.44 -13.16
CA GLY A 530 8.86 5.28 -14.00
C GLY A 530 8.31 6.51 -13.27
N SER A 531 8.95 7.65 -13.51
CA SER A 531 8.59 8.95 -12.95
C SER A 531 8.03 9.92 -14.00
N TYR A 532 7.70 11.14 -13.58
CA TYR A 532 7.27 12.28 -14.38
C TYR A 532 8.43 13.20 -14.79
N ILE A 533 9.69 12.73 -14.70
CA ILE A 533 10.83 13.47 -15.21
C ILE A 533 10.67 13.65 -16.73
N VAL A 534 11.24 14.73 -17.27
CA VAL A 534 11.22 15.09 -18.70
C VAL A 534 11.36 13.83 -19.59
N PRO A 535 10.47 13.60 -20.56
CA PRO A 535 9.49 14.55 -21.11
C PRO A 535 8.14 14.67 -20.38
N GLY A 536 7.90 13.95 -19.28
CA GLY A 536 6.67 14.09 -18.50
C GLY A 536 6.09 12.75 -18.02
N PRO A 537 4.95 12.79 -17.31
CA PRO A 537 4.29 11.60 -16.79
C PRO A 537 3.77 10.70 -17.91
N LYS A 538 3.36 9.47 -17.58
CA LYS A 538 2.70 8.50 -18.48
C LYS A 538 3.59 7.90 -19.58
N LEU A 539 4.88 8.22 -19.61
CA LEU A 539 5.81 7.76 -20.66
C LEU A 539 6.87 6.78 -20.13
N GLN A 540 6.97 6.64 -18.81
CA GLN A 540 7.96 5.84 -18.11
C GLN A 540 7.24 4.81 -17.24
N HIS A 541 7.65 3.56 -17.32
CA HIS A 541 6.92 2.41 -16.77
C HIS A 541 7.87 1.47 -16.04
N ASN A 542 7.31 0.48 -15.35
CA ASN A 542 8.13 -0.65 -14.89
C ASN A 542 8.72 -1.41 -16.09
N VAL A 543 7.87 -1.80 -17.04
CA VAL A 543 8.26 -2.45 -18.30
C VAL A 543 7.58 -1.77 -19.48
N ARG A 544 8.37 -1.38 -20.49
CA ARG A 544 7.89 -0.86 -21.78
C ARG A 544 8.45 -1.69 -22.93
N LEU A 545 7.56 -2.30 -23.70
CA LEU A 545 7.92 -2.99 -24.94
C LEU A 545 7.23 -2.28 -26.11
N THR A 546 7.97 -2.03 -27.18
CA THR A 546 7.42 -1.38 -28.36
C THR A 546 7.99 -2.00 -29.64
N HIS A 547 7.14 -2.27 -30.63
CA HIS A 547 7.56 -2.89 -31.90
C HIS A 547 8.26 -4.24 -31.69
N CYS A 548 7.77 -5.05 -30.74
CA CYS A 548 8.36 -6.33 -30.35
C CYS A 548 7.43 -7.52 -30.67
N SER A 549 7.99 -8.73 -30.81
CA SER A 549 7.20 -9.96 -31.06
C SER A 549 7.69 -11.18 -30.29
N ASP A 550 6.84 -12.21 -30.15
CA ASP A 550 7.14 -13.44 -29.37
C ASP A 550 7.64 -13.10 -27.96
N ILE A 551 6.74 -12.54 -27.17
CA ILE A 551 7.02 -12.04 -25.82
C ILE A 551 6.35 -12.96 -24.80
N ARG A 552 7.13 -13.43 -23.82
CA ARG A 552 6.65 -14.19 -22.66
C ARG A 552 7.06 -13.51 -21.37
N MET A 553 6.09 -13.19 -20.54
CA MET A 553 6.28 -12.65 -19.19
C MET A 553 5.60 -13.57 -18.19
N ASP A 554 6.40 -14.27 -17.39
CA ASP A 554 5.91 -15.32 -16.48
C ASP A 554 6.37 -15.08 -15.04
N ASP A 555 5.47 -15.35 -14.10
CA ASP A 555 5.74 -15.39 -12.65
C ASP A 555 6.50 -14.14 -12.12
N SER A 556 6.30 -12.99 -12.77
CA SER A 556 7.06 -11.76 -12.53
C SER A 556 6.25 -10.71 -11.78
N ARG A 557 6.93 -9.69 -11.28
CA ARG A 557 6.34 -8.58 -10.53
C ARG A 557 6.63 -7.25 -11.21
N MET A 558 5.58 -6.48 -11.46
CA MET A 558 5.63 -5.14 -12.07
C MET A 558 4.86 -4.17 -11.17
N ALA A 559 5.51 -3.73 -10.10
CA ALA A 559 4.84 -3.10 -8.98
C ALA A 559 5.29 -1.67 -8.70
N GLY A 560 4.34 -0.81 -8.33
CA GLY A 560 4.62 0.53 -7.84
C GLY A 560 5.30 1.44 -8.85
N SER A 561 4.82 1.57 -10.09
CA SER A 561 5.29 2.63 -11.00
C SER A 561 4.71 3.99 -10.58
N PRO A 562 5.51 4.95 -10.07
CA PRO A 562 4.96 6.15 -9.43
C PRO A 562 4.21 7.11 -10.37
N HIS A 563 4.48 7.06 -11.67
CA HIS A 563 3.83 7.92 -12.68
C HIS A 563 3.54 7.20 -14.00
N GLY A 564 3.47 5.88 -13.98
CA GLY A 564 3.25 5.07 -15.17
C GLY A 564 2.55 3.75 -14.88
N SER A 565 2.45 2.93 -15.92
CA SER A 565 1.89 1.58 -15.88
C SER A 565 2.88 0.53 -15.39
N GLY A 566 2.37 -0.60 -14.92
CA GLY A 566 3.19 -1.78 -14.63
C GLY A 566 3.80 -2.35 -15.92
N ILE A 567 2.97 -2.53 -16.94
CA ILE A 567 3.37 -2.96 -18.27
C ILE A 567 2.77 -2.01 -19.31
N ALA A 568 3.58 -1.54 -20.24
CA ALA A 568 3.14 -0.81 -21.43
C ALA A 568 3.58 -1.54 -22.69
N LEU A 569 2.61 -1.94 -23.51
CA LEU A 569 2.80 -2.62 -24.79
C LEU A 569 2.31 -1.71 -25.92
N ASP A 570 3.16 -1.52 -26.91
CA ASP A 570 2.87 -0.65 -28.05
C ASP A 570 3.33 -1.31 -29.36
N ALA A 571 2.45 -1.47 -30.34
CA ALA A 571 2.78 -2.13 -31.61
C ALA A 571 3.45 -3.52 -31.43
N CYS A 572 3.04 -4.30 -30.43
CA CYS A 572 3.60 -5.63 -30.15
C CYS A 572 2.71 -6.75 -30.71
N THR A 573 3.31 -7.88 -31.07
CA THR A 573 2.58 -9.06 -31.57
C THR A 573 2.96 -10.33 -30.82
N ASP A 574 2.01 -11.21 -30.54
CA ASP A 574 2.25 -12.49 -29.86
C ASP A 574 2.84 -12.30 -28.46
N VAL A 575 2.01 -11.77 -27.56
CA VAL A 575 2.38 -11.44 -26.19
C VAL A 575 1.63 -12.34 -25.21
N ALA A 576 2.37 -12.98 -24.31
CA ALA A 576 1.82 -13.72 -23.17
C ALA A 576 2.30 -13.11 -21.85
N VAL A 577 1.36 -12.64 -21.03
CA VAL A 577 1.59 -12.21 -19.65
C VAL A 577 0.85 -13.19 -18.75
N SER A 578 1.60 -14.01 -18.00
CA SER A 578 1.04 -15.08 -17.18
C SER A 578 1.53 -15.04 -15.74
N LYS A 579 0.61 -15.21 -14.79
CA LYS A 579 0.91 -15.39 -13.36
C LYS A 579 1.77 -14.27 -12.76
N CYS A 580 1.63 -13.05 -13.27
CA CYS A 580 2.36 -11.87 -12.76
C CYS A 580 1.60 -11.13 -11.65
N GLU A 581 2.34 -10.53 -10.72
CA GLU A 581 1.86 -9.53 -9.77
C GLU A 581 2.04 -8.12 -10.38
N ILE A 582 0.92 -7.46 -10.73
CA ILE A 582 0.91 -6.16 -11.42
C ILE A 582 0.15 -5.16 -10.56
N THR A 583 0.85 -4.56 -9.59
CA THR A 583 0.18 -3.89 -8.47
C THR A 583 0.67 -2.47 -8.23
N ARG A 584 -0.19 -1.63 -7.66
CA ARG A 584 0.18 -0.35 -7.06
C ARG A 584 0.74 0.70 -8.03
N ASN A 585 0.53 0.56 -9.34
CA ASN A 585 1.01 1.52 -10.33
C ASN A 585 0.12 2.77 -10.39
N ALA A 586 0.68 3.94 -10.71
CA ALA A 586 -0.06 5.21 -10.76
C ALA A 586 -0.90 5.39 -12.02
N TYR A 587 -0.76 4.47 -12.98
CA TYR A 587 -1.56 4.42 -14.19
C TYR A 587 -2.28 3.07 -14.27
N TYR A 588 -2.16 2.36 -15.39
CA TYR A 588 -2.79 1.07 -15.59
C TYR A 588 -1.91 -0.05 -15.03
N GLY A 589 -2.52 -1.19 -14.70
CA GLY A 589 -1.72 -2.40 -14.49
C GLY A 589 -1.02 -2.79 -15.81
N VAL A 590 -1.83 -3.04 -16.84
CA VAL A 590 -1.38 -3.35 -18.21
C VAL A 590 -2.01 -2.36 -19.18
N GLN A 591 -1.18 -1.64 -19.93
CA GLN A 591 -1.60 -0.77 -21.04
C GLN A 591 -1.23 -1.43 -22.37
N VAL A 592 -2.20 -1.51 -23.28
CA VAL A 592 -2.07 -2.15 -24.59
C VAL A 592 -2.53 -1.19 -25.67
N ASN A 593 -1.62 -0.82 -26.59
CA ASN A 593 -1.92 0.02 -27.75
C ASN A 593 -1.42 -0.64 -29.04
N ALA A 594 -2.28 -0.64 -30.07
CA ALA A 594 -1.96 -1.14 -31.42
C ALA A 594 -1.31 -2.54 -31.45
N CYS A 595 -1.66 -3.43 -30.51
CA CYS A 595 -1.06 -4.77 -30.41
C CYS A 595 -1.93 -5.86 -31.04
N GLN A 596 -1.32 -6.98 -31.39
CA GLN A 596 -2.00 -8.17 -31.92
C GLN A 596 -1.66 -9.41 -31.10
N LYS A 597 -2.64 -10.31 -30.89
CA LYS A 597 -2.45 -11.59 -30.19
C LYS A 597 -1.83 -11.41 -28.79
N VAL A 598 -2.51 -10.63 -27.95
CA VAL A 598 -2.09 -10.39 -26.56
C VAL A 598 -2.91 -11.27 -25.62
N SER A 599 -2.26 -11.93 -24.67
CA SER A 599 -2.93 -12.69 -23.61
C SER A 599 -2.44 -12.24 -22.23
N VAL A 600 -3.38 -11.98 -21.33
CA VAL A 600 -3.14 -11.66 -19.92
C VAL A 600 -3.91 -12.70 -19.09
N THR A 601 -3.19 -13.62 -18.45
CA THR A 601 -3.80 -14.81 -17.83
C THR A 601 -3.26 -15.15 -16.45
N GLY A 602 -4.13 -15.40 -15.48
CA GLY A 602 -3.70 -15.87 -14.14
C GLY A 602 -2.96 -14.82 -13.32
N CYS A 603 -3.01 -13.54 -13.70
CA CYS A 603 -2.33 -12.45 -13.02
C CYS A 603 -3.13 -11.94 -11.82
N LEU A 604 -2.40 -11.32 -10.87
CA LEU A 604 -2.94 -10.47 -9.83
C LEU A 604 -2.76 -9.01 -10.26
N ILE A 605 -3.85 -8.28 -10.45
CA ILE A 605 -3.86 -6.89 -10.90
C ILE A 605 -4.62 -6.04 -9.87
N GLU A 606 -3.88 -5.37 -8.99
CA GLU A 606 -4.45 -4.72 -7.79
C GLU A 606 -3.95 -3.31 -7.55
N GLY A 607 -4.87 -2.43 -7.11
CA GLY A 607 -4.50 -1.16 -6.51
C GLY A 607 -3.77 -0.22 -7.47
N ASN A 608 -3.98 -0.36 -8.77
CA ASN A 608 -3.50 0.62 -9.74
C ASN A 608 -4.42 1.86 -9.72
N ASP A 609 -3.91 3.06 -9.93
CA ASP A 609 -4.71 4.29 -9.76
C ASP A 609 -5.74 4.48 -10.90
N ARG A 610 -5.52 3.79 -12.04
CA ARG A 610 -6.47 3.69 -13.17
C ARG A 610 -6.97 2.26 -13.33
N SER A 611 -7.39 1.89 -14.53
CA SER A 611 -7.94 0.56 -14.83
C SER A 611 -6.87 -0.54 -14.71
N GLY A 612 -7.29 -1.75 -14.33
CA GLY A 612 -6.38 -2.89 -14.21
C GLY A 612 -5.73 -3.24 -15.56
N VAL A 613 -6.55 -3.45 -16.58
CA VAL A 613 -6.11 -3.64 -17.98
C VAL A 613 -6.78 -2.59 -18.86
N MET A 614 -5.99 -1.85 -19.65
CA MET A 614 -6.44 -0.85 -20.60
C MET A 614 -6.04 -1.23 -22.03
N LEU A 615 -7.03 -1.36 -22.91
CA LEU A 615 -6.84 -1.45 -24.36
C LEU A 615 -7.22 -0.11 -24.98
N GLU A 616 -6.19 0.68 -25.27
CA GLU A 616 -6.35 2.05 -25.76
C GLU A 616 -6.58 2.07 -27.27
N PHE A 617 -7.39 3.03 -27.71
CA PHE A 617 -7.55 3.35 -29.13
C PHE A 617 -6.93 4.71 -29.43
N LEU A 618 -5.85 4.71 -30.21
CA LEU A 618 -5.26 5.93 -30.78
C LEU A 618 -5.52 6.04 -32.29
N HIS A 619 -5.41 4.93 -33.03
CA HIS A 619 -5.62 4.90 -34.48
C HIS A 619 -6.24 3.58 -35.00
N SER A 620 -5.59 2.44 -34.77
CA SER A 620 -5.99 1.14 -35.34
C SER A 620 -6.68 0.19 -34.35
N GLY A 621 -6.65 0.52 -33.04
CA GLY A 621 -7.07 -0.38 -31.95
C GLY A 621 -6.17 -1.61 -31.82
N SER A 622 -6.37 -2.39 -30.77
CA SER A 622 -5.70 -3.69 -30.58
C SER A 622 -6.59 -4.85 -31.06
N GLU A 623 -6.00 -5.96 -31.49
CA GLU A 623 -6.71 -7.09 -32.09
C GLU A 623 -6.31 -8.44 -31.48
N SER A 624 -7.24 -9.40 -31.40
CA SER A 624 -7.02 -10.74 -30.83
C SER A 624 -6.48 -10.68 -29.40
N VAL A 625 -7.09 -9.86 -28.54
CA VAL A 625 -6.67 -9.73 -27.14
C VAL A 625 -7.50 -10.63 -26.23
N THR A 626 -6.85 -11.33 -25.31
CA THR A 626 -7.50 -12.21 -24.33
C THR A 626 -7.11 -11.79 -22.90
N VAL A 627 -8.10 -11.54 -22.05
CA VAL A 627 -7.90 -11.25 -20.62
C VAL A 627 -8.71 -12.28 -19.83
N LYS A 628 -8.05 -13.31 -19.29
CA LYS A 628 -8.75 -14.46 -18.66
C LYS A 628 -8.17 -14.93 -17.34
N ASN A 629 -9.03 -15.44 -16.47
CA ASN A 629 -8.62 -16.12 -15.22
C ASN A 629 -7.71 -15.27 -14.32
N ASN A 630 -7.84 -13.94 -14.36
CA ASN A 630 -7.07 -13.03 -13.52
C ASN A 630 -7.86 -12.67 -12.25
N LEU A 631 -7.14 -12.33 -11.17
CA LEU A 631 -7.70 -11.61 -10.04
C LEU A 631 -7.46 -10.11 -10.27
N ILE A 632 -8.52 -9.35 -10.57
CA ILE A 632 -8.43 -7.93 -10.89
C ILE A 632 -9.30 -7.15 -9.91
N HIS A 633 -8.70 -6.47 -8.94
CA HIS A 633 -9.46 -5.88 -7.84
C HIS A 633 -8.87 -4.59 -7.30
N TYR A 634 -9.72 -3.75 -6.72
CA TYR A 634 -9.37 -2.50 -6.03
C TYR A 634 -8.53 -1.52 -6.86
N ASN A 635 -8.61 -1.59 -8.19
CA ASN A 635 -8.04 -0.58 -9.07
C ASN A 635 -8.94 0.68 -9.06
N GLY A 636 -8.36 1.87 -9.26
CA GLY A 636 -9.10 3.14 -9.24
C GLY A 636 -10.01 3.35 -10.45
N GLY A 637 -9.76 2.65 -11.56
CA GLY A 637 -10.61 2.56 -12.75
C GLY A 637 -11.36 1.24 -12.84
N PHE A 638 -11.69 0.80 -14.06
CA PHE A 638 -12.32 -0.51 -14.29
C PHE A 638 -11.33 -1.65 -14.07
N GLY A 639 -11.82 -2.87 -13.87
CA GLY A 639 -10.96 -4.04 -13.96
C GLY A 639 -10.39 -4.21 -15.37
N VAL A 640 -11.25 -4.15 -16.38
CA VAL A 640 -10.87 -4.12 -17.80
C VAL A 640 -11.56 -2.98 -18.52
N GLU A 641 -10.79 -2.16 -19.21
CA GLU A 641 -11.27 -1.05 -20.03
C GLU A 641 -10.72 -1.19 -21.45
N ALA A 642 -11.59 -1.07 -22.46
CA ALA A 642 -11.21 -1.27 -23.85
C ALA A 642 -12.02 -0.37 -24.79
N TYR A 643 -11.33 0.19 -25.79
CA TYR A 643 -11.92 0.99 -26.85
C TYR A 643 -11.53 0.44 -28.22
N ALA A 644 -12.52 0.24 -29.09
CA ALA A 644 -12.37 -0.24 -30.47
C ALA A 644 -11.41 -1.45 -30.64
N ALA A 645 -11.37 -2.34 -29.64
CA ALA A 645 -10.60 -3.58 -29.70
C ALA A 645 -11.34 -4.63 -30.54
N LYS A 646 -10.61 -5.32 -31.43
CA LYS A 646 -11.17 -6.38 -32.31
C LYS A 646 -10.87 -7.75 -31.72
N GLN A 647 -11.84 -8.67 -31.81
CA GLN A 647 -11.69 -10.04 -31.31
C GLN A 647 -11.21 -10.10 -29.84
N LEU A 648 -11.71 -9.18 -29.01
CA LEU A 648 -11.45 -9.15 -27.58
C LEU A 648 -12.22 -10.27 -26.87
N THR A 649 -11.52 -11.07 -26.07
CA THR A 649 -12.12 -12.08 -25.21
C THR A 649 -11.79 -11.80 -23.75
N VAL A 650 -12.81 -11.44 -22.95
CA VAL A 650 -12.71 -11.27 -21.50
C VAL A 650 -13.53 -12.39 -20.85
N GLY A 651 -12.96 -13.12 -19.88
CA GLY A 651 -13.74 -14.16 -19.20
C GLY A 651 -12.99 -14.92 -18.09
N GLY A 652 -13.73 -15.41 -17.10
CA GLY A 652 -13.15 -16.14 -15.96
C GLY A 652 -12.32 -15.27 -15.01
N ASN A 653 -12.28 -13.96 -15.20
CA ASN A 653 -11.65 -13.04 -14.25
C ASN A 653 -12.51 -12.89 -12.99
N THR A 654 -11.85 -12.77 -11.84
CA THR A 654 -12.48 -12.44 -10.58
C THR A 654 -12.31 -10.95 -10.32
N TYR A 655 -13.42 -10.23 -10.18
CA TYR A 655 -13.42 -8.80 -9.89
C TYR A 655 -13.89 -8.49 -8.47
N ALA A 656 -13.31 -7.48 -7.85
CA ALA A 656 -13.83 -6.89 -6.62
C ALA A 656 -13.42 -5.42 -6.52
N GLY A 657 -14.37 -4.53 -6.24
CA GLY A 657 -14.08 -3.15 -5.85
C GLY A 657 -13.25 -2.34 -6.85
N ASN A 658 -13.26 -2.64 -8.15
CA ASN A 658 -12.61 -1.74 -9.11
C ASN A 658 -13.51 -0.54 -9.38
N GLY A 659 -12.92 0.66 -9.31
CA GLY A 659 -13.59 1.92 -9.61
C GLY A 659 -14.67 2.28 -8.58
N LYS A 660 -15.46 3.30 -8.91
CA LYS A 660 -16.54 3.81 -8.03
C LYS A 660 -17.92 3.29 -8.42
N THR A 661 -18.03 2.51 -9.49
CA THR A 661 -19.30 2.03 -10.02
C THR A 661 -19.43 0.52 -9.87
N ALA A 662 -20.66 0.00 -9.95
CA ALA A 662 -20.89 -1.44 -9.94
C ALA A 662 -20.27 -2.15 -11.16
N ALA A 663 -20.13 -1.43 -12.29
CA ALA A 663 -19.51 -1.98 -13.50
C ALA A 663 -18.01 -2.20 -13.27
N GLN A 664 -17.55 -3.42 -13.48
CA GLN A 664 -16.14 -3.81 -13.37
C GLN A 664 -15.42 -3.84 -14.73
N GLU A 665 -16.18 -3.76 -15.82
CA GLU A 665 -15.66 -3.78 -17.18
C GLU A 665 -16.28 -2.61 -17.97
N LYS A 666 -15.48 -1.98 -18.83
CA LYS A 666 -15.93 -0.99 -19.81
C LYS A 666 -15.38 -1.37 -21.18
N LEU A 667 -16.18 -2.09 -21.96
CA LEU A 667 -15.82 -2.57 -23.29
C LEU A 667 -16.63 -1.79 -24.33
N SER A 668 -15.98 -0.90 -25.08
CA SER A 668 -16.64 -0.08 -26.09
C SER A 668 -16.09 -0.35 -27.49
N SER A 669 -16.98 -0.36 -28.47
CA SER A 669 -16.63 -0.35 -29.91
C SER A 669 -16.20 1.03 -30.40
N ASP A 670 -16.33 2.07 -29.58
CA ASP A 670 -16.07 3.45 -29.97
C ASP A 670 -14.59 3.68 -30.25
N LYS A 671 -14.33 4.46 -31.30
CA LYS A 671 -13.02 5.00 -31.63
C LYS A 671 -12.74 6.22 -30.74
N TYR A 672 -12.45 5.95 -29.48
CA TYR A 672 -12.28 6.97 -28.44
C TYR A 672 -10.83 7.04 -27.95
N VAL A 673 -10.25 8.24 -27.99
CA VAL A 673 -8.93 8.52 -27.44
C VAL A 673 -9.09 8.98 -26.00
N VAL A 674 -8.52 8.23 -25.05
CA VAL A 674 -8.55 8.58 -23.63
C VAL A 674 -7.56 9.70 -23.35
N MET A 675 -8.04 10.85 -22.86
CA MET A 675 -7.21 12.04 -22.59
C MET A 675 -6.81 12.18 -21.12
N GLU A 676 -7.26 11.26 -20.26
CA GLU A 676 -7.13 11.34 -18.79
C GLU A 676 -5.72 11.09 -18.28
#